data_AF-A0A0W8DFJ8-F1
#
_entry.id   AF-A0A0W8DFJ8-F1
#
_cell.length_a   1.000
_cell.length_b   1.000
_cell.length_c   1.000
_cell.angle_alpha   90.00
_cell.angle_beta   90.00
_cell.angle_gamma   90.00
#
_symmetry.space_group_name_H-M   'P 1'
#
loop_
_entity.id
_entity.type
_entity.pdbx_description
1 polymer ?
#
loop_
_entity_poly.entity_id
_entity_poly.type
_entity_poly.pdbx_seq_one_letter_code
_entity_poly.pdbx_strand_id
1 'polypeptide(L)'
;MTIHSFAFDGFPLYGPYGENGQMPNALDACNGRVGDDGTYRYHVTLTAPYLLGCFRGTPAIDQKNLYAANDLYRSLSYAHALRINTDRPQVTHVFTNKRPGVYVTGESIDVVVEWSTPVQVIGTPTISILNSSRVATYDATRSSAQQTVFLYVVNRNDVNIEDFSYDAHVAIQLNGGRVARFATIPILDADLDLIPSDLDNIDLIRSRTPGLSSKFQLVRDLRVVLRGLYHPRAHDLRARVFHGNRESIIFDGCCTARDGFGIPDVPDVLTNRAQLASEARNPTSGIGWDYSFSDFNGDKNLALDGGATALQSSTSDTCGPMNAIDGRIRGVDVSTQTVVRTLPAKGVNESAWWELRLVDVATVGTIRIWIADSDPTVAADVFMLRVDSSDGVSTVAGDFTLIFTTQDNKQLETESISYNAVAMIADEKARIISSGIGRGESIQAKLLALGDIVPRLVIKRDPRDASLSRNGAFTWHITFLDNSRAALSVGVNNVSSGTGIVNVGPPLSIDDDSDPIVYRKGEAAKPSASTSVRATEQSMFPFWVLLFDSSAVMDVESFADAYARAIFSYRVDERHANRSVISVVPPLGTKAQYVRVVAELPRGVISIAEVEVFTEQSHVLSQYAGGTPVRTAYHPGSKTWSPEEPFRYTFSGMPSEGSWTLAIEDMAVNGSNLSSPKLNSTAGGMSDWVLYITNQAGETVSYYMDFQAQLHALPRHGTLYVGLDETERDHLDIDRNGLLDSIEADTYLRRYSPNSYSDLSANIRDRELKEFMLSYEEYGAVQVLRDSSERQLRLPSRVCNAECLAAIKLDPYFYVGLEGDKALKLLRVVGDRVVKYVPDAGFRGLDAFTFSVAVTGHESRVLGTIQLTVKECEDAECRMSSFLLHRSTR
;
A
#
# COMPACT_ATOMS: atom_id res chain seq x y z
N MET A 1 -27.39 -37.39 -31.21
CA MET A 1 -27.91 -37.51 -29.84
C MET A 1 -26.90 -36.89 -28.91
N THR A 2 -27.24 -35.80 -28.22
CA THR A 2 -26.28 -35.09 -27.36
C THR A 2 -26.55 -35.50 -25.92
N ILE A 3 -25.60 -36.19 -25.30
CA ILE A 3 -25.61 -36.40 -23.85
C ILE A 3 -25.26 -35.05 -23.23
N HIS A 4 -26.16 -34.56 -22.40
CA HIS A 4 -25.93 -33.33 -21.66
C HIS A 4 -25.24 -33.72 -20.34
N SER A 5 -25.87 -34.35 -19.35
CA SER A 5 -25.20 -34.62 -18.04
C SER A 5 -25.46 -36.03 -17.52
N PHE A 6 -25.06 -36.31 -16.28
CA PHE A 6 -25.64 -37.37 -15.45
C PHE A 6 -26.35 -36.75 -14.25
N ALA A 7 -27.45 -37.36 -13.80
CA ALA A 7 -28.17 -36.99 -12.60
C ALA A 7 -27.53 -37.64 -11.34
N PHE A 8 -27.84 -37.12 -10.14
CA PHE A 8 -27.27 -37.60 -8.86
C PHE A 8 -27.57 -39.07 -8.52
N ASP A 9 -28.46 -39.72 -9.26
CA ASP A 9 -28.79 -41.14 -9.15
C ASP A 9 -28.06 -42.02 -10.19
N GLY A 10 -27.17 -41.42 -10.99
CA GLY A 10 -26.29 -42.12 -11.94
C GLY A 10 -26.84 -42.27 -13.36
N PHE A 11 -28.01 -41.74 -13.69
CA PHE A 11 -28.56 -41.85 -15.04
C PHE A 11 -28.25 -40.62 -15.93
N PRO A 12 -27.98 -40.82 -17.23
CA PRO A 12 -27.65 -39.74 -18.17
C PRO A 12 -28.86 -38.85 -18.49
N LEU A 13 -28.64 -37.54 -18.63
CA LEU A 13 -29.58 -36.51 -19.07
C LEU A 13 -29.28 -36.12 -20.51
N TYR A 14 -30.29 -36.21 -21.37
CA TYR A 14 -30.22 -35.89 -22.79
C TYR A 14 -31.01 -34.63 -23.12
N GLY A 15 -30.74 -34.05 -24.29
CA GLY A 15 -31.49 -32.92 -24.80
C GLY A 15 -32.92 -33.32 -25.17
N PRO A 16 -33.73 -32.38 -25.67
CA PRO A 16 -35.14 -32.63 -25.94
C PRO A 16 -35.40 -33.65 -27.05
N TYR A 17 -34.41 -33.97 -27.88
CA TYR A 17 -34.55 -34.89 -29.01
C TYR A 17 -33.93 -36.26 -28.72
N GLY A 18 -34.66 -37.32 -29.05
CA GLY A 18 -34.24 -38.71 -28.95
C GLY A 18 -33.31 -39.16 -30.09
N GLU A 19 -33.02 -40.45 -30.14
CA GLU A 19 -32.18 -41.16 -31.12
C GLU A 19 -32.63 -40.91 -32.57
N ASN A 20 -33.94 -40.78 -32.76
CA ASN A 20 -34.60 -40.54 -34.04
C ASN A 20 -34.71 -39.04 -34.39
N GLY A 21 -34.14 -38.14 -33.59
CA GLY A 21 -34.20 -36.69 -33.79
C GLY A 21 -35.57 -36.07 -33.50
N GLN A 22 -36.52 -36.84 -32.95
CA GLN A 22 -37.84 -36.35 -32.55
C GLN A 22 -37.91 -36.21 -31.02
N MET A 23 -38.79 -35.34 -30.52
CA MET A 23 -39.03 -35.28 -29.08
C MET A 23 -39.67 -36.58 -28.59
N PRO A 24 -39.19 -37.21 -27.50
CA PRO A 24 -39.81 -38.40 -26.97
C PRO A 24 -41.21 -38.09 -26.41
N ASN A 25 -42.22 -38.81 -26.91
CA ASN A 25 -43.62 -38.61 -26.49
C ASN A 25 -44.01 -39.44 -25.25
N ALA A 26 -43.10 -40.27 -24.75
CA ALA A 26 -43.33 -41.23 -23.67
C ALA A 26 -42.24 -41.09 -22.59
N LEU A 27 -42.15 -39.90 -22.00
CA LEU A 27 -41.36 -39.68 -20.79
C LEU A 27 -42.20 -40.05 -19.56
N ASP A 28 -41.55 -40.62 -18.54
CA ASP A 28 -42.18 -40.88 -17.25
C ASP A 28 -42.29 -39.59 -16.41
N ALA A 29 -42.84 -39.71 -15.20
CA ALA A 29 -43.03 -38.57 -14.29
C ALA A 29 -41.73 -37.86 -13.88
N CYS A 30 -40.57 -38.50 -14.06
CA CYS A 30 -39.27 -37.92 -13.78
C CYS A 30 -38.63 -37.24 -15.01
N ASN A 31 -39.35 -37.17 -16.13
CA ASN A 31 -38.88 -36.78 -17.45
C ASN A 31 -37.84 -37.74 -18.06
N GLY A 32 -37.90 -39.03 -17.76
CA GLY A 32 -36.99 -40.01 -18.37
C GLY A 32 -37.67 -41.16 -19.06
N ARG A 33 -36.88 -41.97 -19.77
CA ARG A 33 -37.32 -43.17 -20.48
C ARG A 33 -36.19 -44.19 -20.54
N VAL A 34 -36.52 -45.46 -20.78
CA VAL A 34 -35.53 -46.45 -21.22
C VAL A 34 -35.40 -46.31 -22.73
N GLY A 35 -34.20 -46.01 -23.24
CA GLY A 35 -33.99 -45.92 -24.68
C GLY A 35 -33.66 -47.27 -25.31
N ASP A 36 -33.35 -47.26 -26.61
CA ASP A 36 -33.31 -48.47 -27.43
C ASP A 36 -32.17 -49.44 -27.06
N ASP A 37 -31.16 -48.94 -26.36
CA ASP A 37 -30.04 -49.71 -25.80
C ASP A 37 -30.34 -50.36 -24.43
N GLY A 38 -31.56 -50.20 -23.91
CA GLY A 38 -31.98 -50.74 -22.62
C GLY A 38 -31.53 -49.91 -21.41
N THR A 39 -30.86 -48.77 -21.62
CA THR A 39 -30.45 -47.87 -20.53
C THR A 39 -31.47 -46.77 -20.26
N TYR A 40 -31.71 -46.50 -18.98
CA TYR A 40 -32.58 -45.40 -18.58
C TYR A 40 -31.86 -44.06 -18.71
N ARG A 41 -32.59 -43.05 -19.18
CA ARG A 41 -32.07 -41.72 -19.45
C ARG A 41 -33.14 -40.64 -19.24
N TYR A 42 -32.75 -39.49 -18.75
CA TYR A 42 -33.59 -38.30 -18.63
C TYR A 42 -33.56 -37.47 -19.91
N HIS A 43 -34.59 -36.66 -20.13
CA HIS A 43 -34.69 -35.72 -21.26
C HIS A 43 -35.13 -34.33 -20.78
N VAL A 44 -34.45 -33.29 -21.27
CA VAL A 44 -34.88 -31.91 -21.12
C VAL A 44 -36.20 -31.71 -21.85
N THR A 45 -37.16 -31.04 -21.21
CA THR A 45 -38.49 -30.77 -21.77
C THR A 45 -38.71 -29.27 -21.97
N LEU A 46 -39.67 -28.90 -22.82
CA LEU A 46 -40.07 -27.50 -23.03
C LEU A 46 -41.15 -27.03 -22.05
N THR A 47 -41.56 -27.88 -21.12
CA THR A 47 -42.65 -27.62 -20.16
C THR A 47 -42.21 -28.02 -18.76
N ALA A 48 -42.50 -27.19 -17.75
CA ALA A 48 -42.10 -27.47 -16.38
C ALA A 48 -42.63 -28.84 -15.89
N PRO A 49 -41.81 -29.65 -15.18
CA PRO A 49 -40.41 -29.40 -14.86
C PRO A 49 -39.50 -29.56 -16.09
N TYR A 50 -38.63 -28.56 -16.36
CA TYR A 50 -37.84 -28.50 -17.61
C TYR A 50 -36.68 -29.50 -17.69
N LEU A 51 -36.20 -29.99 -16.54
CA LEU A 51 -35.06 -30.91 -16.44
C LEU A 51 -35.52 -32.24 -15.83
N LEU A 52 -35.59 -32.32 -14.51
CA LEU A 52 -35.94 -33.53 -13.77
C LEU A 52 -37.24 -33.32 -13.00
N GLY A 53 -38.19 -34.25 -13.13
CA GLY A 53 -39.39 -34.27 -12.27
C GLY A 53 -39.17 -35.01 -10.95
N CYS A 54 -38.26 -35.98 -10.93
CA CYS A 54 -37.84 -36.79 -9.78
C CYS A 54 -36.55 -37.56 -10.12
N PHE A 55 -36.00 -38.29 -9.15
CA PHE A 55 -34.95 -39.29 -9.40
C PHE A 55 -35.59 -40.68 -9.54
N ARG A 56 -35.14 -41.45 -10.53
CA ARG A 56 -35.57 -42.83 -10.77
C ARG A 56 -34.70 -43.82 -10.02
N GLY A 57 -33.42 -43.52 -9.86
CA GLY A 57 -32.51 -44.27 -8.99
C GLY A 57 -32.49 -43.70 -7.58
N THR A 58 -31.60 -44.25 -6.75
CA THR A 58 -31.35 -43.72 -5.41
C THR A 58 -30.34 -42.58 -5.53
N PRO A 59 -30.72 -41.31 -5.30
CA PRO A 59 -29.78 -40.20 -5.36
C PRO A 59 -28.68 -40.38 -4.31
N ALA A 60 -27.42 -40.12 -4.71
CA ALA A 60 -26.28 -40.16 -3.82
C ALA A 60 -26.36 -38.98 -2.82
N ILE A 61 -26.95 -39.24 -1.65
CA ILE A 61 -27.13 -38.27 -0.56
C ILE A 61 -26.03 -38.32 0.51
N ASP A 62 -25.05 -39.23 0.36
CA ASP A 62 -23.90 -39.36 1.26
C ASP A 62 -22.60 -39.21 0.46
N GLN A 63 -21.73 -38.30 0.91
CA GLN A 63 -20.41 -38.01 0.35
C GLN A 63 -19.53 -39.27 0.27
N LYS A 64 -19.80 -40.27 1.10
CA LYS A 64 -19.14 -41.58 1.10
C LYS A 64 -19.41 -42.41 -0.17
N ASN A 65 -20.54 -42.18 -0.84
CA ASN A 65 -20.92 -42.87 -2.09
C ASN A 65 -20.49 -42.14 -3.36
N LEU A 66 -20.00 -40.89 -3.28
CA LEU A 66 -19.39 -40.20 -4.43
C LEU A 66 -18.06 -40.85 -4.88
N TYR A 67 -17.34 -41.50 -3.95
CA TYR A 67 -16.08 -42.19 -4.23
C TYR A 67 -16.24 -43.49 -5.04
N ALA A 68 -17.47 -43.99 -5.22
CA ALA A 68 -17.75 -45.18 -6.03
C ALA A 68 -18.07 -44.83 -7.49
N ALA A 69 -18.23 -43.55 -7.84
CA ALA A 69 -18.53 -43.12 -9.20
C ALA A 69 -17.25 -42.68 -9.93
N ASN A 70 -16.62 -43.60 -10.65
CA ASN A 70 -15.59 -43.33 -11.67
C ASN A 70 -16.09 -42.41 -12.82
N ASP A 71 -17.31 -41.88 -12.74
CA ASP A 71 -18.01 -41.17 -13.80
C ASP A 71 -18.27 -39.68 -13.52
N LEU A 72 -17.77 -39.13 -12.40
CA LEU A 72 -17.87 -37.67 -12.16
C LEU A 72 -17.16 -36.84 -13.26
N TYR A 73 -16.10 -37.41 -13.85
CA TYR A 73 -15.35 -36.90 -15.02
C TYR A 73 -16.20 -36.80 -16.31
N ARG A 74 -17.46 -37.25 -16.30
CA ARG A 74 -18.38 -37.21 -17.46
C ARG A 74 -19.60 -36.33 -17.25
N SER A 75 -19.71 -35.64 -16.11
CA SER A 75 -20.79 -34.66 -15.91
C SER A 75 -20.61 -33.44 -16.82
N LEU A 76 -21.72 -32.85 -17.30
CA LEU A 76 -21.70 -31.62 -18.10
C LEU A 76 -21.00 -30.49 -17.35
N SER A 77 -21.16 -30.40 -16.02
CA SER A 77 -20.48 -29.41 -15.18
C SER A 77 -18.95 -29.58 -15.13
N TYR A 78 -18.46 -30.79 -15.44
CA TYR A 78 -17.03 -31.11 -15.52
C TYR A 78 -16.50 -30.93 -16.96
N ALA A 79 -17.23 -31.47 -17.95
CA ALA A 79 -16.79 -31.47 -19.35
C ALA A 79 -17.00 -30.11 -20.04
N HIS A 80 -18.03 -29.35 -19.66
CA HIS A 80 -18.33 -28.03 -20.19
C HIS A 80 -18.58 -27.04 -19.05
N ALA A 81 -18.07 -25.82 -19.20
CA ALA A 81 -18.17 -24.82 -18.16
C ALA A 81 -19.55 -24.15 -18.08
N LEU A 82 -20.54 -24.89 -17.62
CA LEU A 82 -21.89 -24.38 -17.37
C LEU A 82 -22.00 -23.89 -15.92
N ARG A 83 -22.03 -22.57 -15.72
CA ARG A 83 -22.28 -21.93 -14.42
C ARG A 83 -23.60 -21.14 -14.46
N ILE A 84 -24.38 -21.24 -13.39
CA ILE A 84 -25.55 -20.39 -13.14
C ILE A 84 -25.15 -19.40 -12.06
N ASN A 85 -25.00 -18.13 -12.42
CA ASN A 85 -24.73 -17.05 -11.48
C ASN A 85 -26.08 -16.48 -10.99
N THR A 86 -26.40 -16.67 -9.71
CA THR A 86 -27.63 -16.16 -9.07
C THR A 86 -27.37 -14.95 -8.17
N ASP A 87 -26.18 -14.35 -8.24
CA ASP A 87 -25.79 -13.27 -7.34
C ASP A 87 -26.58 -12.00 -7.69
N ARG A 88 -27.13 -11.38 -6.64
CA ARG A 88 -27.83 -10.09 -6.75
C ARG A 88 -26.78 -8.99 -6.96
N PRO A 89 -27.06 -7.97 -7.79
CA PRO A 89 -26.25 -6.75 -7.80
C PRO A 89 -26.24 -6.13 -6.39
N GLN A 90 -25.07 -5.80 -5.88
CA GLN A 90 -24.88 -5.15 -4.59
C GLN A 90 -24.08 -3.87 -4.79
N VAL A 91 -24.24 -2.90 -3.90
CA VAL A 91 -23.46 -1.66 -3.92
C VAL A 91 -22.03 -1.98 -3.48
N THR A 92 -21.06 -1.74 -4.35
CA THR A 92 -19.63 -1.92 -4.03
C THR A 92 -19.02 -0.66 -3.48
N HIS A 93 -19.36 0.51 -4.03
CA HIS A 93 -18.84 1.78 -3.56
C HIS A 93 -19.87 2.89 -3.76
N VAL A 94 -19.83 3.89 -2.87
CA VAL A 94 -20.56 5.15 -3.05
C VAL A 94 -19.57 6.30 -2.86
N PHE A 95 -19.46 7.18 -3.85
CA PHE A 95 -18.50 8.28 -3.83
C PHE A 95 -19.05 9.53 -4.53
N THR A 96 -18.33 10.63 -4.39
CA THR A 96 -18.61 11.89 -5.09
C THR A 96 -17.46 12.27 -6.01
N ASN A 97 -17.77 12.99 -7.10
CA ASN A 97 -16.75 13.56 -7.98
C ASN A 97 -16.20 14.90 -7.49
N LYS A 98 -16.78 15.48 -6.43
CA LYS A 98 -16.34 16.75 -5.85
C LYS A 98 -15.39 16.54 -4.68
N ARG A 99 -14.33 17.35 -4.62
CA ARG A 99 -13.42 17.40 -3.48
C ARG A 99 -14.17 17.90 -2.22
N PRO A 100 -13.77 17.47 -1.01
CA PRO A 100 -14.32 18.00 0.23
C PRO A 100 -14.04 19.49 0.36
N GLY A 101 -14.92 20.21 1.05
CA GLY A 101 -14.79 21.65 1.26
C GLY A 101 -16.13 22.37 1.23
N VAL A 102 -16.06 23.69 1.34
CA VAL A 102 -17.26 24.54 1.39
C VAL A 102 -17.95 24.57 0.02
N TYR A 103 -19.13 23.95 -0.09
CA TYR A 103 -19.96 24.04 -1.29
C TYR A 103 -20.90 25.24 -1.26
N VAL A 104 -21.11 25.86 -2.41
CA VAL A 104 -21.94 27.08 -2.53
C VAL A 104 -23.34 26.77 -3.05
N THR A 105 -24.31 27.61 -2.70
CA THR A 105 -25.69 27.48 -3.20
C THR A 105 -25.73 27.48 -4.73
N GLY A 106 -26.45 26.53 -5.31
CA GLY A 106 -26.56 26.31 -6.76
C GLY A 106 -25.52 25.35 -7.31
N GLU A 107 -24.52 24.94 -6.52
CA GLU A 107 -23.54 23.94 -6.92
C GLU A 107 -24.17 22.55 -7.04
N SER A 108 -23.70 21.78 -8.02
CA SER A 108 -24.15 20.43 -8.31
C SER A 108 -23.09 19.41 -7.88
N ILE A 109 -23.52 18.38 -7.17
CA ILE A 109 -22.70 17.29 -6.63
C ILE A 109 -23.25 15.98 -7.17
N ASP A 110 -22.40 15.16 -7.79
CA ASP A 110 -22.78 13.83 -8.27
C ASP A 110 -22.49 12.79 -7.20
N VAL A 111 -23.51 12.07 -6.76
CA VAL A 111 -23.38 10.88 -5.90
C VAL A 111 -23.37 9.65 -6.81
N VAL A 112 -22.21 9.02 -6.94
CA VAL A 112 -22.00 7.86 -7.80
C VAL A 112 -22.10 6.60 -6.95
N VAL A 113 -22.99 5.69 -7.34
CA VAL A 113 -23.15 4.36 -6.77
C VAL A 113 -22.62 3.35 -7.77
N GLU A 114 -21.61 2.58 -7.37
CA GLU A 114 -21.03 1.50 -8.15
C GLU A 114 -21.60 0.15 -7.73
N TRP A 115 -21.84 -0.71 -8.71
CA TRP A 115 -22.51 -1.99 -8.52
C TRP A 115 -21.56 -3.18 -8.74
N SER A 116 -21.82 -4.30 -8.08
CA SER A 116 -21.05 -5.55 -8.23
C SER A 116 -21.29 -6.24 -9.58
N THR A 117 -22.48 -6.06 -10.16
CA THR A 117 -22.84 -6.52 -11.50
C THR A 117 -23.64 -5.44 -12.22
N PRO A 118 -23.62 -5.38 -13.56
CA PRO A 118 -24.38 -4.38 -14.30
C PRO A 118 -25.87 -4.40 -13.93
N VAL A 119 -26.46 -3.23 -13.76
CA VAL A 119 -27.87 -3.02 -13.40
C VAL A 119 -28.64 -2.28 -14.49
N GLN A 120 -29.97 -2.40 -14.43
CA GLN A 120 -30.93 -1.59 -15.16
C GLN A 120 -31.83 -0.87 -14.15
N VAL A 121 -31.98 0.44 -14.33
CA VAL A 121 -32.82 1.30 -13.51
C VAL A 121 -34.08 1.69 -14.28
N ILE A 122 -35.23 1.55 -13.63
CA ILE A 122 -36.54 2.01 -14.12
C ILE A 122 -37.11 2.98 -13.07
N GLY A 123 -37.66 4.11 -13.52
CA GLY A 123 -38.18 5.16 -12.64
C GLY A 123 -37.10 6.14 -12.17
N THR A 124 -37.41 6.89 -11.11
CA THR A 124 -36.54 7.95 -10.56
C THR A 124 -36.20 7.67 -9.09
N PRO A 125 -35.31 6.70 -8.82
CA PRO A 125 -34.89 6.44 -7.46
C PRO A 125 -34.14 7.63 -6.86
N THR A 126 -34.08 7.70 -5.54
CA THR A 126 -33.47 8.80 -4.78
C THR A 126 -32.67 8.31 -3.59
N ILE A 127 -31.66 9.10 -3.21
CA ILE A 127 -30.81 8.87 -2.03
C ILE A 127 -30.98 10.05 -1.06
N SER A 128 -31.14 9.77 0.23
CA SER A 128 -31.16 10.79 1.28
C SER A 128 -29.75 11.31 1.57
N ILE A 129 -29.61 12.63 1.66
CA ILE A 129 -28.35 13.29 2.01
C ILE A 129 -28.37 13.66 3.49
N LEU A 130 -27.27 13.35 4.19
CA LEU A 130 -27.14 13.64 5.61
C LEU A 130 -27.12 15.17 5.83
N ASN A 131 -27.73 15.63 6.91
CA ASN A 131 -27.86 17.06 7.24
C ASN A 131 -28.60 17.91 6.18
N SER A 132 -29.31 17.27 5.23
CA SER A 132 -30.23 17.93 4.31
C SER A 132 -31.62 17.31 4.40
N SER A 133 -32.65 18.13 4.17
CA SER A 133 -34.03 17.66 3.99
C SER A 133 -34.33 17.25 2.54
N ARG A 134 -33.34 17.41 1.65
CA ARG A 134 -33.44 17.12 0.22
C ARG A 134 -32.81 15.78 -0.10
N VAL A 135 -33.15 15.27 -1.29
CA VAL A 135 -32.64 14.01 -1.80
C VAL A 135 -31.82 14.23 -3.07
N ALA A 136 -30.83 13.37 -3.30
CA ALA A 136 -30.17 13.24 -4.59
C ALA A 136 -31.06 12.39 -5.52
N THR A 137 -31.23 12.82 -6.76
CA THR A 137 -32.16 12.20 -7.72
C THR A 137 -31.41 11.52 -8.86
N TYR A 138 -31.82 10.31 -9.23
CA TYR A 138 -31.20 9.56 -10.32
C TYR A 138 -31.16 10.32 -11.65
N ASP A 139 -29.99 10.34 -12.28
CA ASP A 139 -29.76 10.91 -13.60
C ASP A 139 -29.30 9.81 -14.58
N ALA A 140 -30.20 9.44 -15.50
CA ALA A 140 -29.94 8.40 -16.49
C ALA A 140 -28.86 8.80 -17.52
N THR A 141 -28.66 10.10 -17.78
CA THR A 141 -27.72 10.58 -18.81
C THR A 141 -26.27 10.52 -18.36
N ARG A 142 -26.04 10.60 -17.04
CA ARG A 142 -24.72 10.47 -16.41
C ARG A 142 -24.43 9.05 -15.92
N SER A 143 -25.42 8.16 -15.98
CA SER A 143 -25.30 6.78 -15.50
C SER A 143 -24.85 5.81 -16.61
N SER A 144 -24.21 4.72 -16.18
CA SER A 144 -23.92 3.54 -16.99
C SER A 144 -24.57 2.31 -16.37
N ALA A 145 -24.41 1.13 -16.98
CA ALA A 145 -24.92 -0.11 -16.40
C ALA A 145 -24.17 -0.51 -15.11
N GLN A 146 -22.89 -0.14 -14.95
CA GLN A 146 -22.10 -0.49 -13.75
C GLN A 146 -22.16 0.60 -12.67
N GLN A 147 -22.47 1.85 -13.05
CA GLN A 147 -22.45 3.00 -12.15
C GLN A 147 -23.69 3.87 -12.34
N THR A 148 -24.45 4.07 -11.27
CA THR A 148 -25.64 4.94 -11.27
C THR A 148 -25.34 6.25 -10.57
N VAL A 149 -25.69 7.37 -11.21
CA VAL A 149 -25.42 8.72 -10.71
C VAL A 149 -26.69 9.37 -10.18
N PHE A 150 -26.61 9.95 -8.98
CA PHE A 150 -27.67 10.71 -8.34
C PHE A 150 -27.23 12.15 -8.14
N LEU A 151 -27.98 13.09 -8.70
CA LEU A 151 -27.68 14.51 -8.69
C LEU A 151 -28.19 15.18 -7.41
N TYR A 152 -27.31 15.84 -6.69
CA TYR A 152 -27.66 16.73 -5.58
C TYR A 152 -27.32 18.18 -5.93
N VAL A 153 -28.24 19.11 -5.68
CA VAL A 153 -28.04 20.55 -5.91
C VAL A 153 -28.14 21.29 -4.59
N VAL A 154 -27.05 21.94 -4.21
CA VAL A 154 -26.89 22.66 -2.94
C VAL A 154 -27.85 23.85 -2.89
N ASN A 155 -28.56 23.97 -1.78
CA ASN A 155 -29.50 25.06 -1.50
C ASN A 155 -28.99 25.96 -0.37
N ARG A 156 -29.60 27.14 -0.25
CA ARG A 156 -29.30 28.11 0.83
C ARG A 156 -29.66 27.58 2.23
N ASN A 157 -30.60 26.62 2.31
CA ASN A 157 -31.08 26.07 3.58
C ASN A 157 -30.33 24.80 4.02
N ASP A 158 -29.39 24.32 3.22
CA ASP A 158 -28.56 23.18 3.59
C ASP A 158 -27.39 23.69 4.47
N VAL A 159 -27.22 23.11 5.66
CA VAL A 159 -26.28 23.58 6.68
C VAL A 159 -25.23 22.50 6.94
N ASN A 160 -23.96 22.89 7.17
CA ASN A 160 -22.84 21.99 7.44
C ASN A 160 -22.53 20.99 6.29
N ILE A 161 -22.64 21.42 5.03
CA ILE A 161 -22.25 20.60 3.87
C ILE A 161 -20.74 20.63 3.60
N GLU A 162 -19.92 21.27 4.44
CA GLU A 162 -18.45 21.26 4.25
C GLU A 162 -17.89 19.83 4.13
N ASP A 163 -18.60 18.88 4.74
CA ASP A 163 -18.36 17.43 4.71
C ASP A 163 -19.56 16.68 4.09
N PHE A 164 -19.83 16.87 2.79
CA PHE A 164 -20.94 16.19 2.12
C PHE A 164 -20.98 14.67 2.44
N SER A 165 -22.11 14.18 2.93
CA SER A 165 -22.29 12.79 3.36
C SER A 165 -23.68 12.27 3.00
N TYR A 166 -23.79 10.95 2.79
CA TYR A 166 -25.06 10.23 2.71
C TYR A 166 -25.25 9.36 3.97
N ASP A 167 -26.46 8.84 4.17
CA ASP A 167 -26.72 7.86 5.23
C ASP A 167 -26.64 6.44 4.66
N ALA A 168 -25.59 5.70 5.02
CA ALA A 168 -25.37 4.33 4.54
C ALA A 168 -26.42 3.33 5.02
N HIS A 169 -27.17 3.65 6.09
CA HIS A 169 -28.22 2.78 6.63
C HIS A 169 -29.57 2.99 5.96
N VAL A 170 -29.68 4.00 5.08
CA VAL A 170 -30.90 4.28 4.34
C VAL A 170 -30.74 3.77 2.91
N ALA A 171 -31.40 2.66 2.62
CA ALA A 171 -31.41 2.06 1.29
C ALA A 171 -31.93 3.03 0.21
N ILE A 172 -31.53 2.81 -1.04
CA ILE A 172 -31.99 3.58 -2.20
C ILE A 172 -33.52 3.53 -2.27
N GLN A 173 -34.16 4.71 -2.25
CA GLN A 173 -35.61 4.80 -2.35
C GLN A 173 -36.05 4.71 -3.81
N LEU A 174 -36.81 3.68 -4.15
CA LEU A 174 -37.18 3.41 -5.55
C LEU A 174 -38.22 4.37 -6.13
N ASN A 175 -39.05 5.03 -5.31
CA ASN A 175 -40.14 5.93 -5.76
C ASN A 175 -41.07 5.31 -6.82
N GLY A 176 -41.44 4.04 -6.65
CA GLY A 176 -42.24 3.28 -7.62
C GLY A 176 -41.46 2.74 -8.82
N GLY A 177 -40.15 2.96 -8.86
CA GLY A 177 -39.19 2.39 -9.80
C GLY A 177 -38.67 1.01 -9.39
N ARG A 178 -37.60 0.56 -10.07
CA ARG A 178 -36.93 -0.72 -9.84
C ARG A 178 -35.47 -0.65 -10.27
N VAL A 179 -34.58 -1.23 -9.45
CA VAL A 179 -33.18 -1.48 -9.82
C VAL A 179 -32.97 -2.99 -9.83
N ALA A 180 -32.58 -3.54 -10.96
CA ALA A 180 -32.45 -4.99 -11.15
C ALA A 180 -31.23 -5.32 -12.00
N ARG A 181 -30.76 -6.58 -11.93
CA ARG A 181 -29.64 -7.06 -12.74
C ARG A 181 -29.92 -6.84 -14.23
N PHE A 182 -28.93 -6.30 -14.93
CA PHE A 182 -29.01 -6.06 -16.35
C PHE A 182 -29.16 -7.39 -17.10
N ALA A 183 -30.30 -7.54 -17.78
CA ALA A 183 -30.64 -8.70 -18.58
C ALA A 183 -31.70 -8.33 -19.61
N THR A 184 -31.89 -9.15 -20.63
CA THR A 184 -32.98 -8.98 -21.60
C THR A 184 -34.35 -8.96 -20.90
N ILE A 185 -34.51 -9.73 -19.82
CA ILE A 185 -35.68 -9.72 -18.94
C ILE A 185 -35.20 -9.68 -17.48
N PRO A 186 -35.15 -8.49 -16.85
CA PRO A 186 -34.68 -8.35 -15.48
C PRO A 186 -35.66 -8.95 -14.46
N ILE A 187 -35.27 -10.06 -13.85
CA ILE A 187 -36.06 -10.73 -12.79
C ILE A 187 -35.41 -10.68 -11.42
N LEU A 188 -34.11 -10.38 -11.35
CA LEU A 188 -33.34 -10.38 -10.11
C LEU A 188 -33.13 -8.95 -9.61
N ASP A 189 -33.76 -8.60 -8.50
CA ASP A 189 -33.63 -7.29 -7.88
C ASP A 189 -32.25 -7.09 -7.25
N ALA A 190 -31.75 -5.86 -7.33
CA ALA A 190 -30.54 -5.44 -6.65
C ALA A 190 -30.77 -5.33 -5.14
N ASP A 191 -29.69 -5.53 -4.39
CA ASP A 191 -29.58 -5.13 -2.99
C ASP A 191 -29.42 -3.61 -2.93
N LEU A 192 -30.29 -2.93 -2.19
CA LEU A 192 -30.39 -1.46 -2.21
C LEU A 192 -29.68 -0.80 -1.03
N ASP A 193 -29.09 -1.60 -0.15
CA ASP A 193 -28.31 -1.10 0.98
C ASP A 193 -27.07 -0.38 0.45
N LEU A 194 -26.82 0.81 0.98
CA LEU A 194 -25.70 1.66 0.57
C LEU A 194 -24.41 1.34 1.33
N ILE A 195 -24.39 0.25 2.10
CA ILE A 195 -23.19 -0.25 2.77
C ILE A 195 -22.34 -0.95 1.70
N PRO A 196 -21.12 -0.45 1.42
CA PRO A 196 -20.19 -1.09 0.48
C PRO A 196 -19.97 -2.56 0.82
N SER A 197 -20.20 -3.45 -0.14
CA SER A 197 -20.08 -4.91 0.05
C SER A 197 -18.66 -5.38 0.35
N ASP A 198 -17.64 -4.55 0.11
CA ASP A 198 -16.22 -4.85 0.36
C ASP A 198 -15.73 -4.34 1.74
N LEU A 199 -16.56 -3.59 2.46
CA LEU A 199 -16.32 -3.16 3.85
C LEU A 199 -16.85 -4.21 4.84
N ASP A 200 -16.28 -5.41 4.84
CA ASP A 200 -16.64 -6.49 5.80
C ASP A 200 -16.19 -6.23 7.25
N ASN A 201 -15.58 -5.07 7.54
CA ASN A 201 -15.16 -4.74 8.90
C ASN A 201 -16.32 -4.19 9.75
N ILE A 202 -17.03 -5.12 10.39
CA ILE A 202 -18.13 -4.90 11.33
C ILE A 202 -17.82 -3.90 12.45
N ASP A 203 -16.55 -3.65 12.78
CA ASP A 203 -16.18 -2.72 13.86
C ASP A 203 -16.23 -1.25 13.41
N LEU A 204 -15.97 -0.95 12.13
CA LEU A 204 -16.24 0.38 11.55
C LEU A 204 -17.76 0.65 11.48
N ILE A 205 -18.56 -0.41 11.28
CA ILE A 205 -20.03 -0.37 11.16
C ILE A 205 -20.71 -0.24 12.55
N ARG A 206 -20.08 -0.75 13.62
CA ARG A 206 -20.70 -0.77 14.97
C ARG A 206 -20.56 0.55 15.73
N SER A 207 -19.66 1.44 15.31
CA SER A 207 -19.67 2.80 15.80
C SER A 207 -20.96 3.46 15.30
N ARG A 208 -21.97 3.67 16.16
CA ARG A 208 -23.21 4.41 15.83
C ARG A 208 -22.94 5.90 15.57
N THR A 209 -21.75 6.23 15.13
CA THR A 209 -21.33 7.53 14.68
C THR A 209 -21.97 7.73 13.30
N PRO A 210 -22.75 8.80 13.06
CA PRO A 210 -23.38 9.10 11.76
C PRO A 210 -22.37 9.43 10.63
N GLY A 211 -21.29 8.66 10.52
CA GLY A 211 -20.03 9.01 9.86
C GLY A 211 -19.38 7.85 9.12
N LEU A 212 -20.17 6.91 8.59
CA LEU A 212 -19.78 6.18 7.37
C LEU A 212 -19.77 7.12 6.14
N SER A 213 -19.92 8.42 6.38
CA SER A 213 -19.68 9.53 5.48
C SER A 213 -18.52 9.22 4.54
N SER A 214 -18.84 9.09 3.26
CA SER A 214 -17.88 9.30 2.18
C SER A 214 -17.39 10.74 2.28
N LYS A 215 -16.55 11.06 3.27
CA LYS A 215 -15.96 12.38 3.38
C LYS A 215 -14.99 12.65 2.24
N PHE A 216 -14.64 11.68 1.40
CA PHE A 216 -13.57 11.87 0.42
C PHE A 216 -13.84 11.13 -0.87
N GLN A 217 -13.28 11.68 -1.96
CA GLN A 217 -13.08 10.92 -3.18
C GLN A 217 -12.27 9.66 -2.79
N LEU A 218 -12.77 8.46 -3.10
CA LEU A 218 -12.11 7.23 -2.65
C LEU A 218 -10.86 6.97 -3.47
N VAL A 219 -9.82 6.38 -2.88
CA VAL A 219 -8.64 5.91 -3.63
C VAL A 219 -9.09 4.87 -4.65
N ARG A 220 -8.80 5.15 -5.92
CA ARG A 220 -8.99 4.20 -7.03
C ARG A 220 -7.67 3.60 -7.47
N ASP A 221 -6.60 4.39 -7.48
CA ASP A 221 -5.27 3.97 -7.89
C ASP A 221 -4.21 4.68 -7.08
N LEU A 222 -3.09 4.00 -6.85
CA LEU A 222 -1.95 4.54 -6.12
C LEU A 222 -0.68 4.27 -6.94
N ARG A 223 0.21 5.26 -7.00
CA ARG A 223 1.56 5.08 -7.51
C ARG A 223 2.56 5.68 -6.54
N VAL A 224 3.51 4.86 -6.08
CA VAL A 224 4.60 5.27 -5.20
C VAL A 224 5.89 5.37 -6.01
N VAL A 225 6.59 6.49 -5.93
CA VAL A 225 7.89 6.68 -6.58
C VAL A 225 8.94 6.92 -5.50
N LEU A 226 9.92 6.02 -5.40
CA LEU A 226 11.10 6.18 -4.55
C LEU A 226 12.20 6.85 -5.38
N ARG A 227 12.58 8.08 -5.05
CA ARG A 227 13.56 8.83 -5.85
C ARG A 227 14.96 8.75 -5.27
N GLY A 228 15.93 8.57 -6.15
CA GLY A 228 17.34 8.51 -5.79
C GLY A 228 17.65 7.38 -4.80
N LEU A 229 17.00 6.23 -4.92
CA LEU A 229 17.27 5.07 -4.06
C LEU A 229 18.57 4.37 -4.48
N TYR A 230 19.49 4.20 -3.52
CA TYR A 230 20.64 3.32 -3.66
C TYR A 230 20.82 2.43 -2.43
N HIS A 231 21.23 1.18 -2.65
CA HIS A 231 21.56 0.26 -1.57
C HIS A 231 22.45 -0.87 -2.13
N PRO A 232 23.60 -1.20 -1.50
CA PRO A 232 24.51 -2.21 -2.02
C PRO A 232 23.93 -3.64 -1.99
N ARG A 233 22.88 -3.87 -1.18
CA ARG A 233 22.17 -5.16 -1.06
C ARG A 233 20.66 -4.95 -1.12
N ALA A 234 20.08 -4.94 -2.31
CA ALA A 234 18.65 -4.76 -2.53
C ALA A 234 17.79 -5.81 -1.80
N HIS A 235 18.36 -6.99 -1.55
CA HIS A 235 17.73 -8.08 -0.79
C HIS A 235 17.41 -7.74 0.67
N ASP A 236 18.16 -6.82 1.29
CA ASP A 236 17.94 -6.47 2.70
C ASP A 236 16.83 -5.44 2.90
N LEU A 237 16.48 -4.70 1.86
CA LEU A 237 15.50 -3.63 1.98
C LEU A 237 14.08 -4.14 1.89
N ARG A 238 13.22 -3.58 2.73
CA ARG A 238 11.77 -3.77 2.72
C ARG A 238 11.11 -2.41 2.68
N ALA A 239 10.06 -2.25 1.88
CA ALA A 239 9.30 -1.02 1.78
C ALA A 239 7.80 -1.30 1.88
N ARG A 240 7.12 -0.50 2.71
CA ARG A 240 5.69 -0.60 2.98
C ARG A 240 5.08 0.79 2.99
N VAL A 241 3.86 0.91 2.46
CA VAL A 241 3.07 2.14 2.54
C VAL A 241 1.87 1.92 3.44
N PHE A 242 1.55 2.93 4.25
CA PHE A 242 0.48 2.93 5.23
C PHE A 242 -0.48 4.08 4.98
N HIS A 243 -1.76 3.82 5.18
CA HIS A 243 -2.82 4.82 5.23
C HIS A 243 -3.87 4.41 6.26
N GLY A 244 -4.05 5.24 7.29
CA GLY A 244 -4.82 4.85 8.47
C GLY A 244 -4.24 3.58 9.11
N ASN A 245 -5.07 2.55 9.27
CA ASN A 245 -4.70 1.24 9.83
C ASN A 245 -4.36 0.16 8.78
N ARG A 246 -4.38 0.50 7.48
CA ARG A 246 -4.05 -0.45 6.41
C ARG A 246 -2.63 -0.26 5.91
N GLU A 247 -1.99 -1.36 5.56
CA GLU A 247 -0.64 -1.39 5.01
C GLU A 247 -0.58 -2.22 3.72
N SER A 248 0.27 -1.82 2.79
CA SER A 248 0.56 -2.58 1.57
C SER A 248 2.06 -2.77 1.41
N ILE A 249 2.48 -4.00 1.11
CA ILE A 249 3.88 -4.30 0.83
C ILE A 249 4.24 -3.83 -0.59
N ILE A 250 5.14 -2.85 -0.69
CA ILE A 250 5.72 -2.42 -1.97
C ILE A 250 6.72 -3.48 -2.44
N PHE A 251 7.70 -3.79 -1.60
CA PHE A 251 8.61 -4.92 -1.78
C PHE A 251 9.13 -5.42 -0.43
N ASP A 252 9.37 -6.73 -0.32
CA ASP A 252 9.85 -7.39 0.92
C ASP A 252 11.15 -8.13 0.63
N GLY A 253 12.20 -7.35 0.30
CA GLY A 253 13.42 -7.85 -0.32
C GLY A 253 13.29 -7.96 -1.84
N CYS A 254 14.37 -7.63 -2.55
CA CYS A 254 14.51 -7.86 -3.97
C CYS A 254 15.51 -8.99 -4.24
N CYS A 255 15.22 -9.78 -5.28
CA CYS A 255 16.25 -10.44 -6.09
C CYS A 255 17.33 -11.22 -5.32
N THR A 256 18.51 -11.41 -5.91
CA THR A 256 19.58 -12.18 -5.27
C THR A 256 20.30 -11.34 -4.22
N ALA A 257 20.91 -11.98 -3.22
CA ALA A 257 21.65 -11.30 -2.15
C ALA A 257 22.87 -10.46 -2.63
N ARG A 258 23.22 -10.52 -3.92
CA ARG A 258 24.32 -9.75 -4.54
C ARG A 258 23.85 -8.51 -5.31
N ASP A 259 22.55 -8.41 -5.57
CA ASP A 259 22.00 -7.32 -6.35
C ASP A 259 21.87 -6.06 -5.49
N GLY A 260 22.12 -4.88 -6.08
CA GLY A 260 22.04 -3.58 -5.41
C GLY A 260 21.10 -2.63 -6.13
N PHE A 261 20.47 -1.72 -5.39
CA PHE A 261 19.76 -0.58 -5.96
C PHE A 261 20.74 0.54 -6.30
N GLY A 262 20.58 1.16 -7.47
CA GLY A 262 21.40 2.28 -7.90
C GLY A 262 22.89 1.91 -8.00
N ILE A 263 23.75 2.91 -8.20
CA ILE A 263 25.20 2.70 -8.30
C ILE A 263 25.84 3.17 -6.99
N PRO A 264 26.48 2.28 -6.22
CA PRO A 264 27.26 2.68 -5.06
C PRO A 264 28.51 3.45 -5.51
N ASP A 265 28.91 4.42 -4.69
CA ASP A 265 29.87 5.47 -5.01
C ASP A 265 31.35 5.02 -5.06
N VAL A 266 31.63 3.74 -5.35
CA VAL A 266 32.99 3.20 -5.32
C VAL A 266 33.48 2.96 -6.75
N PRO A 267 34.49 3.71 -7.24
CA PRO A 267 35.34 3.22 -8.31
C PRO A 267 36.16 2.07 -7.73
N ASP A 268 36.24 0.95 -8.45
CA ASP A 268 37.08 -0.22 -8.15
C ASP A 268 38.60 0.08 -8.27
N VAL A 269 39.03 1.30 -7.89
CA VAL A 269 40.40 1.75 -7.96
C VAL A 269 40.95 1.82 -6.54
N LEU A 270 42.06 1.14 -6.32
CA LEU A 270 42.89 1.13 -5.12
C LEU A 270 43.37 2.54 -4.73
N THR A 271 42.48 3.40 -4.23
CA THR A 271 42.85 4.70 -3.68
C THR A 271 43.42 4.51 -2.27
N ASN A 272 44.62 5.02 -2.05
CA ASN A 272 45.34 4.87 -0.80
C ASN A 272 44.61 5.61 0.36
N ARG A 273 44.80 5.10 1.59
CA ARG A 273 44.12 5.56 2.82
C ARG A 273 44.34 7.05 3.15
N ALA A 274 45.32 7.70 2.51
CA ALA A 274 45.64 9.12 2.69
C ALA A 274 44.73 10.05 1.88
N GLN A 275 44.32 9.68 0.66
CA GLN A 275 43.36 10.46 -0.15
C GLN A 275 41.94 10.44 0.44
N LEU A 276 41.56 9.32 1.06
CA LEU A 276 40.26 9.16 1.73
C LEU A 276 40.06 10.08 2.95
N ALA A 277 41.14 10.61 3.53
CA ALA A 277 41.11 11.47 4.71
C ALA A 277 41.16 12.96 4.36
N SER A 278 41.54 13.33 3.13
CA SER A 278 41.65 14.72 2.68
C SER A 278 40.40 15.24 1.97
N GLU A 279 39.54 14.35 1.47
CA GLU A 279 38.26 14.72 0.85
C GLU A 279 37.15 14.28 1.81
N ALA A 280 36.44 15.25 2.41
CA ALA A 280 35.22 14.96 3.13
C ALA A 280 34.28 14.22 2.15
N ARG A 281 34.06 12.92 2.37
CA ARG A 281 33.09 12.15 1.59
C ARG A 281 31.79 12.94 1.58
N ASN A 282 31.28 13.27 0.40
CA ASN A 282 29.95 13.82 0.30
C ASN A 282 28.98 12.67 0.60
N PRO A 283 28.30 12.63 1.75
CA PRO A 283 27.43 11.51 2.09
C PRO A 283 26.22 11.39 1.13
N THR A 284 26.00 12.38 0.26
CA THR A 284 24.90 12.44 -0.70
C THR A 284 25.28 12.01 -2.12
N SER A 285 26.47 11.45 -2.38
CA SER A 285 26.95 11.19 -3.76
C SER A 285 26.70 9.80 -4.35
N GLY A 286 25.96 8.88 -3.73
CA GLY A 286 25.48 7.68 -4.44
C GLY A 286 24.60 8.04 -5.65
N ILE A 287 24.78 7.41 -6.83
CA ILE A 287 23.82 7.58 -7.96
C ILE A 287 22.61 6.72 -7.63
N GLY A 288 21.70 7.25 -6.82
CA GLY A 288 20.40 6.65 -6.62
C GLY A 288 19.58 6.67 -7.89
N TRP A 289 18.72 5.67 -8.04
CA TRP A 289 17.82 5.50 -9.18
C TRP A 289 16.37 5.67 -8.72
N ASP A 290 15.49 6.08 -9.64
CA ASP A 290 14.08 6.29 -9.35
C ASP A 290 13.29 5.01 -9.63
N TYR A 291 12.57 4.50 -8.64
CA TYR A 291 11.76 3.29 -8.75
C TYR A 291 10.29 3.65 -8.58
N SER A 292 9.50 3.41 -9.61
CA SER A 292 8.06 3.65 -9.61
C SER A 292 7.31 2.34 -9.46
N PHE A 293 6.37 2.33 -8.51
CA PHE A 293 5.48 1.22 -8.19
C PHE A 293 4.04 1.63 -8.44
N SER A 294 3.32 0.84 -9.22
CA SER A 294 1.88 1.02 -9.49
C SER A 294 1.25 -0.35 -9.66
N ASP A 295 -0.04 -0.45 -9.42
CA ASP A 295 -0.71 -1.74 -9.58
C ASP A 295 -0.61 -2.30 -11.00
N PHE A 296 -0.46 -3.62 -11.05
CA PHE A 296 -0.57 -4.38 -12.28
C PHE A 296 -1.97 -4.21 -12.86
N ASN A 297 -2.05 -3.63 -14.06
CA ASN A 297 -3.27 -3.52 -14.82
C ASN A 297 -3.42 -4.75 -15.72
N GLY A 298 -3.97 -5.84 -15.18
CA GLY A 298 -4.35 -7.01 -15.96
C GLY A 298 -5.70 -6.77 -16.65
N ASP A 299 -5.73 -6.78 -17.97
CA ASP A 299 -6.92 -6.40 -18.75
C ASP A 299 -8.09 -7.37 -18.54
N LYS A 300 -7.80 -8.67 -18.40
CA LYS A 300 -8.82 -9.72 -18.22
C LYS A 300 -8.31 -10.86 -17.33
N ASN A 301 -8.95 -11.03 -16.17
CA ASN A 301 -8.79 -12.25 -15.37
C ASN A 301 -9.47 -13.42 -16.11
N LEU A 302 -8.68 -14.36 -16.62
CA LEU A 302 -9.14 -15.56 -17.34
C LEU A 302 -9.83 -16.58 -16.42
N ALA A 303 -9.59 -16.49 -15.11
CA ALA A 303 -10.27 -17.31 -14.11
C ALA A 303 -11.67 -16.78 -13.81
N LEU A 304 -11.89 -15.47 -13.98
CA LEU A 304 -13.13 -14.79 -13.60
C LEU A 304 -14.30 -15.15 -14.54
N ASP A 305 -15.47 -15.30 -13.92
CA ASP A 305 -16.80 -15.65 -14.44
C ASP A 305 -17.02 -15.46 -15.97
N GLY A 306 -16.74 -16.52 -16.73
CA GLY A 306 -16.91 -16.55 -18.19
C GLY A 306 -16.77 -17.93 -18.84
N GLY A 307 -16.75 -18.99 -18.03
CA GLY A 307 -16.58 -20.39 -18.47
C GLY A 307 -15.30 -21.09 -17.97
N ALA A 308 -14.57 -20.54 -16.99
CA ALA A 308 -13.58 -21.33 -16.26
C ALA A 308 -14.28 -22.22 -15.21
N THR A 309 -13.70 -23.37 -14.88
CA THR A 309 -14.23 -24.29 -13.86
C THR A 309 -13.14 -24.67 -12.88
N ALA A 310 -13.50 -24.87 -11.61
CA ALA A 310 -12.56 -25.29 -10.58
C ALA A 310 -12.98 -26.60 -9.89
N LEU A 311 -11.98 -27.34 -9.41
CA LEU A 311 -12.10 -28.60 -8.67
C LEU A 311 -11.19 -28.57 -7.45
N GLN A 312 -11.50 -29.45 -6.49
CA GLN A 312 -10.64 -29.67 -5.34
C GLN A 312 -10.67 -31.13 -4.90
N SER A 313 -9.57 -31.59 -4.31
CA SER A 313 -9.40 -32.97 -3.83
C SER A 313 -10.45 -33.39 -2.80
N SER A 314 -10.90 -32.43 -1.98
CA SER A 314 -11.87 -32.61 -0.91
C SER A 314 -12.52 -31.27 -0.58
N THR A 315 -13.75 -31.28 -0.09
CA THR A 315 -14.48 -30.06 0.32
C THR A 315 -14.68 -30.10 1.84
N SER A 316 -14.22 -29.06 2.54
CA SER A 316 -14.59 -28.82 3.93
C SER A 316 -15.91 -28.07 3.97
N ASP A 317 -16.93 -28.64 4.62
CA ASP A 317 -18.27 -28.06 4.77
C ASP A 317 -18.88 -27.55 3.44
N THR A 318 -19.13 -26.24 3.33
CA THR A 318 -19.71 -25.58 2.17
C THR A 318 -18.68 -24.75 1.37
N CYS A 319 -17.39 -24.89 1.66
CA CYS A 319 -16.29 -24.15 1.04
C CYS A 319 -15.88 -24.80 -0.30
N GLY A 320 -16.71 -24.59 -1.32
CA GLY A 320 -16.56 -25.19 -2.65
C GLY A 320 -15.43 -24.61 -3.50
N PRO A 321 -14.97 -25.33 -4.54
CA PRO A 321 -13.82 -24.93 -5.35
C PRO A 321 -14.06 -23.66 -6.18
N MET A 322 -15.32 -23.35 -6.52
CA MET A 322 -15.68 -22.19 -7.33
C MET A 322 -15.52 -20.85 -6.61
N ASN A 323 -15.40 -20.88 -5.28
CA ASN A 323 -15.23 -19.68 -4.46
C ASN A 323 -13.91 -18.96 -4.77
N ALA A 324 -12.89 -19.67 -5.25
CA ALA A 324 -11.61 -19.05 -5.63
C ALA A 324 -11.59 -18.52 -7.07
N ILE A 325 -12.72 -18.45 -7.76
CA ILE A 325 -12.84 -17.83 -9.09
C ILE A 325 -14.14 -17.02 -9.21
N ASP A 326 -14.62 -16.50 -8.08
CA ASP A 326 -15.86 -15.72 -8.01
C ASP A 326 -15.61 -14.21 -8.05
N GLY A 327 -14.34 -13.79 -8.01
CA GLY A 327 -13.91 -12.40 -8.01
C GLY A 327 -13.85 -11.75 -6.62
N ARG A 328 -14.10 -12.51 -5.54
CA ARG A 328 -14.03 -12.01 -4.16
C ARG A 328 -12.67 -12.31 -3.53
N ILE A 329 -11.78 -11.33 -3.65
CA ILE A 329 -10.40 -11.43 -3.14
C ILE A 329 -10.27 -11.36 -1.60
N ARG A 330 -11.30 -10.92 -0.86
CA ARG A 330 -11.30 -10.76 0.62
C ARG A 330 -12.11 -11.87 1.30
N GLY A 331 -11.63 -13.11 1.25
CA GLY A 331 -12.27 -14.25 1.90
C GLY A 331 -11.74 -14.47 3.33
N VAL A 332 -12.63 -14.53 4.32
CA VAL A 332 -12.27 -14.80 5.73
C VAL A 332 -12.35 -16.30 6.04
N ASP A 333 -11.40 -16.85 6.79
CA ASP A 333 -11.23 -18.28 7.05
C ASP A 333 -12.20 -18.87 8.12
N VAL A 334 -13.22 -18.11 8.54
CA VAL A 334 -14.26 -18.55 9.51
C VAL A 334 -15.61 -18.77 8.85
N SER A 335 -15.99 -20.04 8.66
CA SER A 335 -17.38 -20.50 8.45
C SER A 335 -18.17 -19.87 7.29
N THR A 336 -17.55 -19.11 6.37
CA THR A 336 -18.24 -18.49 5.26
C THR A 336 -18.06 -19.31 3.97
N GLN A 337 -19.12 -19.33 3.14
CA GLN A 337 -19.14 -19.96 1.81
C GLN A 337 -18.30 -19.18 0.78
N THR A 338 -17.29 -18.41 1.21
CA THR A 338 -16.56 -17.43 0.39
C THR A 338 -15.12 -17.82 0.12
N VAL A 339 -14.63 -18.93 0.69
CA VAL A 339 -13.26 -19.43 0.47
C VAL A 339 -13.28 -20.86 -0.05
N VAL A 340 -12.17 -21.27 -0.67
CA VAL A 340 -11.84 -22.68 -0.94
C VAL A 340 -11.20 -23.27 0.29
N ARG A 341 -11.69 -24.43 0.74
CA ARG A 341 -11.06 -25.15 1.85
C ARG A 341 -11.10 -26.65 1.64
N THR A 342 -9.92 -27.27 1.65
CA THR A 342 -9.78 -28.72 1.55
C THR A 342 -9.61 -29.38 2.91
N LEU A 343 -10.00 -30.65 3.00
CA LEU A 343 -9.62 -31.53 4.10
C LEU A 343 -8.24 -32.13 3.83
N PRO A 344 -7.45 -32.47 4.88
CA PRO A 344 -6.23 -33.24 4.72
C PRO A 344 -6.44 -34.48 3.86
N ALA A 345 -5.45 -34.83 3.05
CA ALA A 345 -5.49 -36.04 2.24
C ALA A 345 -5.62 -37.30 3.14
N LYS A 346 -6.31 -38.33 2.64
CA LYS A 346 -6.57 -39.56 3.41
C LYS A 346 -5.37 -40.50 3.38
N GLY A 347 -4.70 -40.60 2.23
CA GLY A 347 -3.49 -41.40 2.03
C GLY A 347 -2.20 -40.64 2.35
N VAL A 348 -1.16 -41.36 2.82
CA VAL A 348 0.17 -40.80 3.11
C VAL A 348 0.93 -40.38 1.84
N ASN A 349 0.49 -40.84 0.67
CA ASN A 349 1.07 -40.48 -0.64
C ASN A 349 0.16 -39.55 -1.46
N GLU A 350 -0.94 -39.11 -0.88
CA GLU A 350 -1.87 -38.16 -1.49
C GLU A 350 -1.56 -36.75 -0.98
N SER A 351 -2.05 -35.74 -1.69
CA SER A 351 -1.89 -34.34 -1.27
C SER A 351 -3.18 -33.60 -1.51
N ALA A 352 -3.50 -32.62 -0.66
CA ALA A 352 -4.64 -31.76 -0.91
C ALA A 352 -4.32 -30.80 -2.06
N TRP A 353 -5.28 -30.63 -2.97
CA TRP A 353 -5.11 -29.79 -4.15
C TRP A 353 -6.40 -29.07 -4.54
N TRP A 354 -6.22 -27.91 -5.17
CA TRP A 354 -7.24 -27.16 -5.89
C TRP A 354 -6.77 -26.96 -7.33
N GLU A 355 -7.70 -27.00 -8.28
CA GLU A 355 -7.40 -26.94 -9.70
C GLU A 355 -8.38 -26.09 -10.47
N LEU A 356 -7.85 -25.19 -11.28
CA LEU A 356 -8.55 -24.39 -12.28
C LEU A 356 -8.38 -25.00 -13.67
N ARG A 357 -9.47 -25.05 -14.42
CA ARG A 357 -9.49 -25.27 -15.87
C ARG A 357 -9.99 -24.01 -16.57
N LEU A 358 -9.14 -23.42 -17.40
CA LEU A 358 -9.48 -22.32 -18.29
C LEU A 358 -10.36 -22.82 -19.45
N VAL A 359 -11.20 -21.93 -19.98
CA VAL A 359 -12.10 -22.20 -21.13
C VAL A 359 -11.31 -22.77 -22.30
N ASP A 360 -10.31 -22.02 -22.72
CA ASP A 360 -9.42 -22.32 -23.84
C ASP A 360 -7.97 -22.39 -23.35
N VAL A 361 -7.11 -23.05 -24.12
CA VAL A 361 -5.66 -22.96 -23.91
C VAL A 361 -5.25 -21.49 -24.08
N ALA A 362 -4.69 -20.90 -23.04
CA ALA A 362 -4.29 -19.50 -23.02
C ALA A 362 -2.81 -19.35 -22.69
N THR A 363 -2.23 -18.23 -23.13
CA THR A 363 -0.93 -17.80 -22.63
C THR A 363 -1.10 -17.31 -21.19
N VAL A 364 -0.37 -17.88 -20.24
CA VAL A 364 -0.40 -17.49 -18.83
C VAL A 364 0.82 -16.63 -18.52
N GLY A 365 0.58 -15.35 -18.25
CA GLY A 365 1.61 -14.39 -17.87
C GLY A 365 1.72 -14.19 -16.36
N THR A 366 0.60 -14.21 -15.63
CA THR A 366 0.60 -14.06 -14.17
C THR A 366 -0.52 -14.84 -13.53
N ILE A 367 -0.21 -15.44 -12.38
CA ILE A 367 -1.16 -16.10 -11.50
C ILE A 367 -1.06 -15.39 -10.16
N ARG A 368 -2.19 -14.94 -9.61
CA ARG A 368 -2.27 -14.42 -8.25
C ARG A 368 -3.07 -15.37 -7.39
N ILE A 369 -2.54 -15.72 -6.23
CA ILE A 369 -3.22 -16.56 -5.25
C ILE A 369 -3.45 -15.70 -4.01
N TRP A 370 -4.71 -15.39 -3.75
CA TRP A 370 -5.17 -14.66 -2.58
C TRP A 370 -5.34 -15.64 -1.43
N ILE A 371 -4.63 -15.40 -0.34
CA ILE A 371 -4.66 -16.25 0.86
C ILE A 371 -5.84 -15.81 1.73
N ALA A 372 -6.59 -16.76 2.26
CA ALA A 372 -7.70 -16.46 3.15
C ALA A 372 -7.22 -15.71 4.41
N ASP A 373 -7.95 -14.66 4.80
CA ASP A 373 -7.64 -13.91 6.00
C ASP A 373 -7.94 -14.77 7.24
N SER A 374 -6.95 -14.89 8.12
CA SER A 374 -7.14 -15.49 9.44
C SER A 374 -8.10 -14.61 10.25
N ASP A 375 -9.14 -15.21 10.82
CA ASP A 375 -10.19 -14.62 11.67
C ASP A 375 -9.85 -13.23 12.29
N PRO A 376 -10.59 -12.15 11.94
CA PRO A 376 -10.42 -10.82 12.52
C PRO A 376 -10.89 -10.70 13.98
N THR A 377 -11.43 -11.76 14.62
CA THR A 377 -11.97 -11.66 15.99
C THR A 377 -10.94 -11.58 17.11
N VAL A 378 -9.64 -11.57 16.81
CA VAL A 378 -8.60 -11.22 17.80
C VAL A 378 -8.01 -9.85 17.48
N ALA A 379 -8.73 -8.81 17.86
CA ALA A 379 -8.16 -7.47 17.95
C ALA A 379 -6.96 -7.52 18.91
N ALA A 380 -5.79 -7.06 18.45
CA ALA A 380 -4.61 -6.88 19.29
C ALA A 380 -4.70 -5.50 19.97
N ASP A 381 -4.73 -5.48 21.31
CA ASP A 381 -4.71 -4.23 22.08
C ASP A 381 -3.30 -3.64 22.05
N VAL A 382 -3.13 -2.42 21.53
CA VAL A 382 -1.84 -1.70 21.48
C VAL A 382 -1.85 -0.54 22.46
N PHE A 383 -0.88 -0.53 23.38
CA PHE A 383 -0.64 0.56 24.31
C PHE A 383 0.69 1.25 24.00
N MET A 384 0.69 2.58 24.04
CA MET A 384 1.89 3.40 24.04
C MET A 384 2.20 3.79 25.50
N LEU A 385 3.36 3.34 25.99
CA LEU A 385 3.95 3.76 27.25
C LEU A 385 5.05 4.77 26.93
N ARG A 386 4.89 6.02 27.36
CA ARG A 386 5.90 7.07 27.18
C ARG A 386 6.45 7.50 28.52
N VAL A 387 7.77 7.51 28.63
CA VAL A 387 8.52 8.07 29.76
C VAL A 387 9.31 9.25 29.21
N ASP A 388 8.96 10.46 29.63
CA ASP A 388 9.55 11.70 29.09
C ASP A 388 9.71 12.76 30.18
N SER A 389 10.44 13.84 29.88
CA SER A 389 10.49 15.04 30.69
C SER A 389 9.38 16.02 30.28
N SER A 390 8.61 16.54 31.23
CA SER A 390 7.55 17.52 31.00
C SER A 390 8.03 18.90 30.58
N ASP A 391 9.31 19.22 30.75
CA ASP A 391 9.93 20.44 30.20
C ASP A 391 10.65 20.19 28.86
N GLY A 392 10.76 18.92 28.43
CA GLY A 392 11.42 18.52 27.18
C GLY A 392 12.95 18.66 27.16
N VAL A 393 13.59 19.02 28.27
CA VAL A 393 15.02 19.35 28.35
C VAL A 393 15.74 18.60 29.48
N SER A 394 15.06 18.29 30.59
CA SER A 394 15.66 17.66 31.78
C SER A 394 15.88 16.16 31.58
N THR A 395 16.98 15.62 32.14
CA THR A 395 17.26 14.18 32.12
C THR A 395 16.25 13.43 32.96
N VAL A 396 15.78 12.29 32.46
CA VAL A 396 14.84 11.39 33.14
C VAL A 396 15.62 10.29 33.86
N ALA A 397 15.26 10.00 35.11
CA ALA A 397 15.83 8.93 35.92
C ALA A 397 14.82 8.44 36.95
N GLY A 398 15.00 7.22 37.46
CA GLY A 398 14.13 6.60 38.47
C GLY A 398 13.36 5.41 37.91
N ASP A 399 12.24 5.08 38.55
CA ASP A 399 11.49 3.86 38.31
C ASP A 399 9.98 4.07 38.41
N PHE A 400 9.23 3.15 37.82
CA PHE A 400 7.76 3.14 37.90
C PHE A 400 7.24 1.70 37.91
N THR A 401 5.98 1.51 38.28
CA THR A 401 5.27 0.22 38.15
C THR A 401 4.14 0.33 37.12
N LEU A 402 3.71 -0.81 36.59
CA LEU A 402 2.53 -0.91 35.74
C LEU A 402 1.46 -1.73 36.46
N ILE A 403 0.20 -1.31 36.30
CA ILE A 403 -0.97 -2.05 36.79
C ILE A 403 -1.67 -2.65 35.58
N PHE A 404 -1.77 -3.97 35.57
CA PHE A 404 -2.55 -4.75 34.62
C PHE A 404 -3.91 -5.08 35.25
N THR A 405 -4.99 -4.65 34.61
CA THR A 405 -6.37 -4.92 35.05
C THR A 405 -6.99 -5.98 34.15
N THR A 406 -7.34 -7.12 34.74
CA THR A 406 -7.96 -8.25 34.01
C THR A 406 -9.43 -7.99 33.69
N GLN A 407 -10.04 -8.85 32.86
CA GLN A 407 -11.47 -8.78 32.52
C GLN A 407 -12.41 -8.81 33.74
N ASP A 408 -11.99 -9.45 34.83
CA ASP A 408 -12.73 -9.52 36.09
C ASP A 408 -12.48 -8.30 37.00
N ASN A 409 -11.89 -7.22 36.48
CA ASN A 409 -11.45 -6.02 37.23
C ASN A 409 -10.42 -6.30 38.34
N LYS A 410 -9.65 -7.39 38.24
CA LYS A 410 -8.55 -7.66 39.16
C LYS A 410 -7.31 -6.86 38.74
N GLN A 411 -6.81 -6.02 39.64
CA GLN A 411 -5.58 -5.25 39.41
C GLN A 411 -4.36 -6.03 39.90
N LEU A 412 -3.37 -6.18 39.01
CA LEU A 412 -2.09 -6.85 39.26
C LEU A 412 -0.98 -5.84 38.98
N GLU A 413 -0.15 -5.56 39.97
CA GLU A 413 0.93 -4.58 39.86
C GLU A 413 2.27 -5.27 39.62
N THR A 414 3.04 -4.80 38.63
CA THR A 414 4.39 -5.31 38.35
C THR A 414 5.35 -4.97 39.47
N GLU A 415 6.47 -5.69 39.54
CA GLU A 415 7.64 -5.15 40.23
C GLU A 415 8.11 -3.84 39.58
N SER A 416 8.96 -3.09 40.27
CA SER A 416 9.55 -1.84 39.76
C SER A 416 10.26 -2.04 38.41
N ILE A 417 9.99 -1.10 37.50
CA ILE A 417 10.50 -1.01 36.12
C ILE A 417 11.36 0.26 36.03
N SER A 418 12.63 0.10 35.65
CA SER A 418 13.53 1.24 35.42
C SER A 418 13.05 2.11 34.26
N TYR A 419 13.24 3.43 34.36
CA TYR A 419 12.93 4.41 33.29
C TYR A 419 13.58 4.11 31.94
N ASN A 420 14.59 3.25 31.88
CA ASN A 420 15.32 2.86 30.67
C ASN A 420 15.24 1.35 30.38
N ALA A 421 14.21 0.66 30.88
CA ALA A 421 14.02 -0.77 30.72
C ALA A 421 14.01 -1.22 29.25
N VAL A 422 14.68 -2.33 28.93
CA VAL A 422 14.63 -2.96 27.60
C VAL A 422 13.25 -3.55 27.33
N ALA A 423 12.87 -3.65 26.05
CA ALA A 423 11.49 -3.96 25.68
C ALA A 423 11.15 -5.43 25.94
N MET A 424 11.93 -6.34 25.36
CA MET A 424 11.67 -7.79 25.37
C MET A 424 12.69 -8.52 26.23
N ILE A 425 12.33 -9.73 26.67
CA ILE A 425 13.26 -10.67 27.32
C ILE A 425 14.46 -10.95 26.42
N ALA A 426 14.25 -10.97 25.09
CA ALA A 426 15.31 -11.14 24.10
C ALA A 426 16.33 -9.97 24.07
N ASP A 427 15.96 -8.79 24.55
CA ASP A 427 16.84 -7.62 24.64
C ASP A 427 17.63 -7.59 25.97
N GLU A 428 17.34 -8.50 26.90
CA GLU A 428 18.04 -8.61 28.18
C GLU A 428 19.45 -9.19 28.01
N LYS A 429 20.40 -8.64 28.77
CA LYS A 429 21.75 -9.17 28.82
C LYS A 429 21.83 -10.24 29.91
N ALA A 430 21.69 -11.50 29.50
CA ALA A 430 21.61 -12.67 30.38
C ALA A 430 22.75 -12.84 31.43
N ARG A 431 23.89 -12.17 31.25
CA ARG A 431 25.04 -12.18 32.19
C ARG A 431 25.15 -10.92 33.06
N ILE A 432 24.22 -9.99 32.94
CA ILE A 432 24.23 -8.69 33.62
C ILE A 432 22.99 -8.61 34.53
N ILE A 433 23.16 -8.01 35.71
CA ILE A 433 22.10 -7.83 36.74
C ILE A 433 21.74 -6.35 36.96
N SER A 434 22.19 -5.46 36.07
CA SER A 434 21.91 -4.02 36.15
C SER A 434 20.45 -3.75 35.83
N SER A 435 19.81 -2.89 36.62
CA SER A 435 18.40 -2.57 36.44
C SER A 435 18.11 -2.00 35.05
N GLY A 436 16.98 -2.39 34.47
CA GLY A 436 16.52 -2.04 33.13
C GLY A 436 17.18 -2.76 31.95
N ILE A 437 18.27 -3.51 32.13
CA ILE A 437 18.97 -4.19 31.00
C ILE A 437 19.31 -5.66 31.33
N GLY A 438 19.37 -6.02 32.62
CA GLY A 438 19.72 -7.36 33.08
C GLY A 438 18.62 -8.39 32.91
N ARG A 439 18.91 -9.63 33.32
CA ARG A 439 17.94 -10.73 33.29
C ARG A 439 16.73 -10.42 34.18
N GLY A 440 15.52 -10.51 33.62
CA GLY A 440 14.26 -10.22 34.28
C GLY A 440 13.90 -8.73 34.36
N GLU A 441 14.70 -7.85 33.78
CA GLU A 441 14.53 -6.39 33.86
C GLU A 441 13.80 -5.77 32.66
N SER A 442 13.43 -6.57 31.65
CA SER A 442 12.60 -6.09 30.55
C SER A 442 11.16 -5.84 30.99
N ILE A 443 10.47 -4.91 30.31
CA ILE A 443 9.04 -4.68 30.56
C ILE A 443 8.23 -5.96 30.30
N GLN A 444 8.62 -6.73 29.28
CA GLN A 444 8.00 -8.03 28.99
C GLN A 444 8.15 -9.01 30.15
N ALA A 445 9.35 -9.14 30.74
CA ALA A 445 9.56 -10.01 31.89
C ALA A 445 8.72 -9.61 33.09
N LYS A 446 8.65 -8.30 33.38
CA LYS A 446 7.92 -7.74 34.53
C LYS A 446 6.41 -7.93 34.40
N LEU A 447 5.86 -7.83 33.20
CA LEU A 447 4.45 -8.12 32.92
C LEU A 447 4.14 -9.62 32.97
N LEU A 448 4.97 -10.48 32.35
CA LEU A 448 4.77 -11.93 32.38
C LEU A 448 4.94 -12.53 33.79
N ALA A 449 5.69 -11.87 34.68
CA ALA A 449 5.84 -12.27 36.08
C ALA A 449 4.55 -12.16 36.90
N LEU A 450 3.52 -11.44 36.41
CA LEU A 450 2.20 -11.38 37.03
C LEU A 450 1.40 -12.69 36.93
N GLY A 451 1.91 -13.66 36.14
CA GLY A 451 1.39 -15.02 36.01
C GLY A 451 0.65 -15.28 34.71
N ASP A 452 0.13 -16.49 34.56
CA ASP A 452 -0.48 -17.03 33.32
C ASP A 452 -1.74 -16.26 32.85
N ILE A 453 -2.23 -15.31 33.65
CA ILE A 453 -3.38 -14.44 33.33
C ILE A 453 -2.99 -13.28 32.41
N VAL A 454 -1.70 -12.97 32.28
CA VAL A 454 -1.21 -11.96 31.33
C VAL A 454 -1.08 -12.59 29.95
N PRO A 455 -1.79 -12.06 28.93
CA PRO A 455 -1.73 -12.58 27.58
C PRO A 455 -0.32 -12.52 26.99
N ARG A 456 -0.12 -13.24 25.88
CA ARG A 456 1.13 -13.10 25.13
C ARG A 456 1.24 -11.67 24.63
N LEU A 457 2.43 -11.10 24.77
CA LEU A 457 2.66 -9.69 24.46
C LEU A 457 4.03 -9.48 23.81
N VAL A 458 4.07 -8.52 22.90
CA VAL A 458 5.26 -8.06 22.19
C VAL A 458 5.44 -6.59 22.51
N ILE A 459 6.65 -6.21 22.90
CA ILE A 459 6.98 -4.83 23.23
C ILE A 459 8.12 -4.36 22.31
N LYS A 460 7.98 -3.19 21.72
CA LYS A 460 9.09 -2.47 21.07
C LYS A 460 9.44 -1.24 21.89
N ARG A 461 10.71 -0.81 21.87
CA ARG A 461 11.16 0.44 22.48
C ARG A 461 11.81 1.33 21.42
N ASP A 462 11.46 2.61 21.45
CA ASP A 462 12.05 3.67 20.64
C ASP A 462 12.64 4.78 21.54
N PRO A 463 13.92 5.15 21.37
CA PRO A 463 14.93 4.45 20.58
C PRO A 463 15.36 3.12 21.22
N ARG A 464 15.70 2.14 20.38
CA ARG A 464 16.15 0.83 20.85
C ARG A 464 17.48 0.91 21.60
N ASP A 465 18.38 1.80 21.19
CA ASP A 465 19.63 2.09 21.90
C ASP A 465 19.44 3.28 22.86
N ALA A 466 19.79 3.09 24.13
CA ALA A 466 19.75 4.13 25.14
C ALA A 466 20.68 5.32 24.83
N SER A 467 21.74 5.10 24.05
CA SER A 467 22.65 6.17 23.61
C SER A 467 22.01 7.19 22.65
N LEU A 468 20.92 6.78 21.98
CA LEU A 468 20.16 7.61 21.03
C LEU A 468 18.98 8.32 21.69
N SER A 469 18.68 8.00 22.95
CA SER A 469 17.58 8.61 23.71
C SER A 469 17.95 10.05 24.10
N ARG A 470 17.11 11.01 23.69
CA ARG A 470 17.23 12.40 24.13
C ARG A 470 16.77 12.47 25.59
N ASN A 471 17.66 12.91 26.48
CA ASN A 471 17.38 13.10 27.91
C ASN A 471 16.94 11.84 28.68
N GLY A 472 17.12 10.63 28.13
CA GLY A 472 16.64 9.41 28.77
C GLY A 472 15.14 9.15 28.58
N ALA A 473 14.50 9.85 27.63
CA ALA A 473 13.11 9.61 27.24
C ALA A 473 12.99 8.37 26.32
N PHE A 474 11.98 7.55 26.58
CA PHE A 474 11.73 6.33 25.83
C PHE A 474 10.23 6.15 25.61
N THR A 475 9.90 5.58 24.46
CA THR A 475 8.54 5.15 24.14
C THR A 475 8.54 3.65 23.93
N TRP A 476 7.63 2.94 24.60
CA TRP A 476 7.37 1.53 24.38
C TRP A 476 6.01 1.35 23.75
N HIS A 477 5.97 0.51 22.72
CA HIS A 477 4.75 0.04 22.10
C HIS A 477 4.49 -1.38 22.59
N ILE A 478 3.48 -1.56 23.44
CA ILE A 478 3.10 -2.82 24.05
C ILE A 478 1.90 -3.36 23.29
N THR A 479 2.05 -4.50 22.65
CA THR A 479 1.01 -5.17 21.87
C THR A 479 0.62 -6.48 22.55
N PHE A 480 -0.63 -6.60 22.99
CA PHE A 480 -1.19 -7.86 23.45
C PHE A 480 -1.70 -8.65 22.24
N LEU A 481 -1.21 -9.88 22.08
CA LEU A 481 -1.45 -10.73 20.91
C LEU A 481 -2.75 -11.54 21.01
N ASP A 482 -3.40 -11.56 22.16
CA ASP A 482 -4.66 -12.24 22.41
C ASP A 482 -5.68 -11.20 22.95
N ASN A 483 -6.97 -11.29 22.57
CA ASN A 483 -8.01 -10.30 22.88
C ASN A 483 -8.25 -10.24 24.40
N SER A 484 -7.62 -9.27 25.05
CA SER A 484 -7.50 -9.27 26.50
C SER A 484 -8.63 -8.51 27.16
N ARG A 485 -9.27 -7.55 26.47
CA ARG A 485 -10.09 -6.47 27.08
C ARG A 485 -9.44 -5.89 28.34
N ALA A 486 -8.12 -6.01 28.47
CA ALA A 486 -7.38 -5.71 29.68
C ALA A 486 -6.87 -4.28 29.59
N ALA A 487 -6.93 -3.56 30.71
CA ALA A 487 -6.44 -2.20 30.79
C ALA A 487 -5.04 -2.18 31.42
N LEU A 488 -4.14 -1.41 30.83
CA LEU A 488 -2.83 -1.12 31.39
C LEU A 488 -2.79 0.33 31.87
N SER A 489 -2.35 0.55 33.11
CA SER A 489 -2.16 1.90 33.65
C SER A 489 -0.84 2.01 34.40
N VAL A 490 -0.40 3.25 34.63
CA VAL A 490 0.77 3.52 35.47
C VAL A 490 0.39 3.32 36.94
N GLY A 491 1.20 2.58 37.68
CA GLY A 491 1.10 2.43 39.12
C GLY A 491 1.88 3.52 39.86
N VAL A 492 2.76 3.11 40.77
CA VAL A 492 3.69 4.02 41.45
C VAL A 492 4.66 4.60 40.43
N ASN A 493 4.78 5.94 40.39
CA ASN A 493 5.73 6.65 39.54
C ASN A 493 6.75 7.40 40.40
N ASN A 494 7.97 6.88 40.49
CA ASN A 494 9.11 7.44 41.23
C ASN A 494 10.18 8.02 40.29
N VAL A 495 9.83 8.29 39.03
CA VAL A 495 10.72 8.96 38.08
C VAL A 495 11.01 10.38 38.60
N SER A 496 12.24 10.64 39.01
CA SER A 496 12.62 11.76 39.88
C SER A 496 13.78 12.59 39.32
N SER A 497 13.44 13.55 38.46
CA SER A 497 13.98 14.92 38.53
C SER A 497 13.12 15.90 37.72
N GLY A 498 12.48 16.83 38.44
CA GLY A 498 11.91 18.08 37.92
C GLY A 498 10.59 18.00 37.17
N THR A 499 10.46 17.05 36.25
CA THR A 499 9.42 17.09 35.20
C THR A 499 9.04 15.74 34.61
N GLY A 500 9.64 14.61 35.03
CA GLY A 500 9.37 13.29 34.44
C GLY A 500 7.89 12.86 34.48
N ILE A 501 7.26 12.61 33.32
CA ILE A 501 5.91 12.08 33.19
C ILE A 501 5.98 10.67 32.59
N VAL A 502 5.26 9.74 33.21
CA VAL A 502 4.99 8.42 32.64
C VAL A 502 3.53 8.39 32.23
N ASN A 503 3.27 8.20 30.94
CA ASN A 503 1.93 8.11 30.38
C ASN A 503 1.74 6.75 29.73
N VAL A 504 0.65 6.08 30.06
CA VAL A 504 0.16 4.90 29.34
C VAL A 504 -1.17 5.27 28.73
N GLY A 505 -1.28 5.10 27.42
CA GLY A 505 -2.52 5.38 26.69
C GLY A 505 -2.55 4.62 25.36
N PRO A 506 -3.66 4.70 24.63
CA PRO A 506 -3.65 4.30 23.22
C PRO A 506 -2.61 5.14 22.45
N PRO A 507 -2.03 4.62 21.35
CA PRO A 507 -1.20 5.44 20.48
C PRO A 507 -1.95 6.71 20.08
N LEU A 508 -1.30 7.86 20.22
CA LEU A 508 -1.89 9.16 19.87
C LEU A 508 -2.41 9.10 18.43
N SER A 509 -3.69 9.42 18.26
CA SER A 509 -4.36 9.49 16.97
C SER A 509 -3.87 10.69 16.17
N ILE A 510 -3.87 10.59 14.83
CA ILE A 510 -3.47 11.70 13.95
C ILE A 510 -4.59 12.77 13.83
N ASP A 511 -5.78 12.47 14.34
CA ASP A 511 -6.82 13.42 14.79
C ASP A 511 -7.63 12.71 15.89
N ASP A 512 -8.19 13.46 16.85
CA ASP A 512 -8.69 13.06 18.19
C ASP A 512 -9.72 11.89 18.30
N ASP A 513 -9.97 11.08 17.26
CA ASP A 513 -11.02 10.03 17.25
C ASP A 513 -10.70 8.76 16.40
N SER A 514 -9.44 8.39 16.16
CA SER A 514 -9.12 7.16 15.38
C SER A 514 -8.37 6.08 16.17
N ASP A 515 -8.93 4.87 16.18
CA ASP A 515 -8.45 3.64 16.82
C ASP A 515 -7.01 3.20 16.41
N PRO A 516 -6.34 2.41 17.28
CA PRO A 516 -4.92 2.09 17.18
C PRO A 516 -4.48 1.28 15.95
N ILE A 517 -3.24 1.55 15.54
CA ILE A 517 -2.48 0.91 14.45
C ILE A 517 -2.26 -0.60 14.75
N VAL A 518 -2.77 -1.46 13.87
CA VAL A 518 -2.56 -2.92 13.91
C VAL A 518 -1.28 -3.28 13.16
N TYR A 519 -0.24 -3.74 13.87
CA TYR A 519 0.94 -4.35 13.25
C TYR A 519 0.71 -5.84 13.04
N ARG A 520 0.67 -6.32 11.78
CA ARG A 520 0.83 -7.74 11.47
C ARG A 520 2.31 -8.12 11.67
N LYS A 521 2.60 -8.87 12.73
CA LYS A 521 3.85 -9.63 12.84
C LYS A 521 3.54 -11.06 13.27
N GLY A 522 3.47 -11.97 12.29
CA GLY A 522 3.39 -13.40 12.54
C GLY A 522 4.72 -13.94 13.05
N GLU A 523 4.79 -14.28 14.34
CA GLU A 523 5.76 -15.28 14.79
C GLU A 523 5.16 -16.67 14.56
N ALA A 524 5.94 -17.53 13.89
CA ALA A 524 5.60 -18.94 13.71
C ALA A 524 5.24 -19.57 15.06
N ALA A 525 4.01 -20.08 15.17
CA ALA A 525 3.51 -20.70 16.38
C ALA A 525 4.42 -21.86 16.82
N LYS A 526 4.97 -21.79 18.04
CA LYS A 526 5.47 -22.98 18.73
C LYS A 526 4.27 -23.72 19.34
N PRO A 527 4.16 -25.05 19.18
CA PRO A 527 2.96 -25.79 19.54
C PRO A 527 2.78 -25.97 21.06
N SER A 528 1.57 -25.74 21.55
CA SER A 528 1.12 -26.22 22.86
C SER A 528 0.73 -27.69 22.78
N ALA A 529 1.22 -28.49 23.72
CA ALA A 529 0.90 -29.90 23.83
C ALA A 529 -0.51 -30.12 24.37
N SER A 530 -1.49 -30.39 23.51
CA SER A 530 -2.54 -31.39 23.78
C SER A 530 -3.35 -31.66 22.51
N THR A 531 -3.63 -32.94 22.26
CA THR A 531 -4.26 -33.57 21.08
C THR A 531 -3.41 -33.68 19.80
N SER A 532 -3.37 -34.90 19.27
CA SER A 532 -2.30 -35.44 18.42
C SER A 532 -2.59 -35.32 16.92
N VAL A 533 -2.44 -34.11 16.38
CA VAL A 533 -2.06 -33.83 14.99
C VAL A 533 -1.14 -32.61 15.05
N ARG A 534 0.10 -32.70 14.54
CA ARG A 534 1.02 -31.54 14.60
C ARG A 534 0.43 -30.41 13.76
N ALA A 535 0.37 -29.18 14.27
CA ALA A 535 -0.15 -28.02 13.51
C ALA A 535 0.57 -27.79 12.16
N THR A 536 1.83 -28.25 12.03
CA THR A 536 2.58 -28.27 10.76
C THR A 536 1.94 -29.17 9.69
N GLU A 537 1.12 -30.16 10.08
CA GLU A 537 0.39 -31.03 9.14
C GLU A 537 -0.85 -30.34 8.55
N GLN A 538 -1.38 -29.26 9.14
CA GLN A 538 -2.58 -28.54 8.65
C GLN A 538 -2.24 -27.17 8.04
N SER A 539 -0.98 -26.96 7.66
CA SER A 539 -0.55 -25.75 6.96
C SER A 539 -0.74 -25.92 5.44
N MET A 540 -1.11 -24.83 4.76
CA MET A 540 -1.03 -24.75 3.29
C MET A 540 0.41 -24.60 2.80
N PHE A 541 1.30 -24.04 3.62
CA PHE A 541 2.70 -23.86 3.25
C PHE A 541 3.56 -25.04 3.71
N PRO A 542 4.57 -25.45 2.92
CA PRO A 542 4.81 -25.02 1.55
C PRO A 542 3.81 -25.66 0.56
N PHE A 543 3.51 -24.95 -0.51
CA PHE A 543 2.69 -25.46 -1.63
C PHE A 543 3.34 -25.16 -2.98
N TRP A 544 2.85 -25.82 -4.01
CA TRP A 544 3.29 -25.64 -5.38
C TRP A 544 2.18 -25.13 -6.27
N VAL A 545 2.54 -24.25 -7.19
CA VAL A 545 1.72 -23.82 -8.31
C VAL A 545 2.24 -24.52 -9.56
N LEU A 546 1.39 -25.34 -10.17
CA LEU A 546 1.71 -26.17 -11.33
C LEU A 546 0.83 -25.78 -12.51
N LEU A 547 1.42 -25.69 -13.70
CA LEU A 547 0.69 -25.47 -14.96
C LEU A 547 0.72 -26.71 -15.83
N PHE A 548 -0.38 -26.95 -16.55
CA PHE A 548 -0.52 -28.06 -17.51
C PHE A 548 -1.13 -27.58 -18.82
N ASP A 549 -0.77 -28.25 -19.91
CA ASP A 549 -1.39 -28.07 -21.22
C ASP A 549 -2.75 -28.79 -21.33
N SER A 550 -3.42 -28.66 -22.49
CA SER A 550 -4.73 -29.29 -22.73
C SER A 550 -4.69 -30.81 -22.91
N SER A 551 -3.51 -31.39 -23.14
CA SER A 551 -3.31 -32.82 -23.41
C SER A 551 -3.07 -33.64 -22.14
N ALA A 552 -2.82 -32.97 -21.02
CA ALA A 552 -2.70 -33.59 -19.72
C ALA A 552 -4.01 -34.34 -19.39
N VAL A 553 -3.92 -35.67 -19.30
CA VAL A 553 -4.96 -36.46 -18.65
C VAL A 553 -4.92 -36.06 -17.17
N MET A 554 -5.96 -35.39 -16.70
CA MET A 554 -6.07 -34.87 -15.33
C MET A 554 -6.56 -35.95 -14.36
N ASP A 555 -6.04 -37.18 -14.48
CA ASP A 555 -6.30 -38.33 -13.61
C ASP A 555 -5.33 -38.41 -12.42
N VAL A 556 -4.62 -37.31 -12.15
CA VAL A 556 -3.44 -37.30 -11.30
C VAL A 556 -3.82 -36.93 -9.87
N GLU A 557 -3.79 -37.89 -8.95
CA GLU A 557 -4.11 -37.66 -7.53
C GLU A 557 -2.86 -37.45 -6.64
N SER A 558 -1.67 -37.87 -7.10
CA SER A 558 -0.42 -37.76 -6.34
C SER A 558 0.39 -36.49 -6.69
N PHE A 559 1.07 -35.91 -5.70
CA PHE A 559 1.97 -34.76 -5.91
C PHE A 559 3.10 -35.08 -6.88
N ALA A 560 3.74 -36.26 -6.75
CA ALA A 560 4.89 -36.64 -7.57
C ALA A 560 4.54 -36.73 -9.06
N ASP A 561 3.37 -37.29 -9.37
CA ASP A 561 2.90 -37.40 -10.75
C ASP A 561 2.49 -36.04 -11.31
N ALA A 562 1.86 -35.18 -10.49
CA ALA A 562 1.46 -33.83 -10.89
C ALA A 562 2.71 -32.98 -11.19
N TYR A 563 3.72 -33.05 -10.33
CA TYR A 563 5.00 -32.37 -10.54
C TYR A 563 5.71 -32.85 -11.80
N ALA A 564 5.74 -34.16 -12.06
CA ALA A 564 6.41 -34.73 -13.22
C ALA A 564 5.77 -34.36 -14.57
N ARG A 565 4.46 -34.06 -14.58
CA ARG A 565 3.71 -33.68 -15.79
C ARG A 565 3.57 -32.17 -16.00
N ALA A 566 3.93 -31.36 -15.01
CA ALA A 566 3.78 -29.92 -15.08
C ALA A 566 4.73 -29.30 -16.12
N ILE A 567 4.20 -28.41 -16.97
CA ILE A 567 5.03 -27.63 -17.91
C ILE A 567 5.73 -26.46 -17.22
N PHE A 568 5.24 -26.07 -16.04
CA PHE A 568 5.83 -25.07 -15.17
C PHE A 568 5.48 -25.40 -13.72
N SER A 569 6.44 -25.21 -12.82
CA SER A 569 6.30 -25.43 -11.39
C SER A 569 6.93 -24.29 -10.60
N TYR A 570 6.21 -23.75 -9.62
CA TYR A 570 6.71 -22.73 -8.71
C TYR A 570 6.42 -23.13 -7.26
N ARG A 571 7.45 -23.13 -6.41
CA ARG A 571 7.32 -23.44 -4.99
C ARG A 571 7.08 -22.18 -4.19
N VAL A 572 6.07 -22.20 -3.34
CA VAL A 572 5.76 -21.15 -2.39
C VAL A 572 6.16 -21.60 -0.99
N ASP A 573 7.17 -20.92 -0.43
CA ASP A 573 7.72 -21.23 0.90
C ASP A 573 6.93 -20.56 2.04
N GLU A 574 7.13 -21.04 3.28
CA GLU A 574 6.53 -20.49 4.51
C GLU A 574 6.82 -19.00 4.77
N ARG A 575 7.92 -18.44 4.22
CA ARG A 575 8.21 -17.00 4.33
C ARG A 575 7.15 -16.10 3.69
N HIS A 576 6.32 -16.66 2.80
CA HIS A 576 5.22 -15.95 2.14
C HIS A 576 3.90 -16.05 2.92
N ALA A 577 3.86 -16.78 4.04
CA ALA A 577 2.63 -17.00 4.80
C ALA A 577 1.99 -15.73 5.36
N ASN A 578 2.76 -14.64 5.50
CA ASN A 578 2.27 -13.35 5.97
C ASN A 578 1.76 -12.43 4.85
N ARG A 579 1.71 -12.91 3.59
CA ARG A 579 1.24 -12.13 2.44
C ARG A 579 -0.23 -12.38 2.20
N SER A 580 -0.97 -11.33 1.87
CA SER A 580 -2.37 -11.43 1.43
C SER A 580 -2.49 -12.03 0.02
N VAL A 581 -1.48 -11.80 -0.82
CA VAL A 581 -1.43 -12.33 -2.19
C VAL A 581 -0.03 -12.79 -2.57
N ILE A 582 0.00 -13.83 -3.39
CA ILE A 582 1.21 -14.41 -3.94
C ILE A 582 1.12 -14.35 -5.45
N SER A 583 1.94 -13.50 -6.05
CA SER A 583 2.07 -13.41 -7.51
C SER A 583 3.08 -14.46 -7.99
N VAL A 584 2.75 -15.21 -9.03
CA VAL A 584 3.62 -16.17 -9.70
C VAL A 584 3.67 -15.80 -11.18
N VAL A 585 4.89 -15.63 -11.72
CA VAL A 585 5.11 -15.18 -13.10
C VAL A 585 5.83 -16.29 -13.89
N PRO A 586 5.13 -17.10 -14.67
CA PRO A 586 5.74 -18.09 -15.55
C PRO A 586 6.61 -17.45 -16.64
N PRO A 587 7.51 -18.21 -17.28
CA PRO A 587 8.26 -17.76 -18.45
C PRO A 587 7.34 -17.20 -19.56
N LEU A 588 7.83 -16.19 -20.27
CA LEU A 588 7.06 -15.54 -21.32
C LEU A 588 6.64 -16.56 -22.40
N GLY A 589 5.35 -16.59 -22.73
CA GLY A 589 4.78 -17.48 -23.75
C GLY A 589 4.38 -18.87 -23.24
N THR A 590 4.41 -19.12 -21.92
CA THR A 590 3.86 -20.34 -21.32
C THR A 590 2.39 -20.49 -21.70
N LYS A 591 2.03 -21.56 -22.43
CA LYS A 591 0.65 -21.89 -22.79
C LYS A 591 0.13 -22.99 -21.89
N ALA A 592 -0.94 -22.71 -21.15
CA ALA A 592 -1.55 -23.66 -20.23
C ALA A 592 -3.09 -23.61 -20.36
N GLN A 593 -3.73 -24.71 -19.98
CA GLN A 593 -5.17 -24.76 -19.76
C GLN A 593 -5.51 -24.98 -18.28
N TYR A 594 -4.62 -25.62 -17.52
CA TYR A 594 -4.86 -25.92 -16.11
C TYR A 594 -3.86 -25.23 -15.21
N VAL A 595 -4.36 -24.73 -14.07
CA VAL A 595 -3.57 -24.21 -12.95
C VAL A 595 -3.90 -25.05 -11.73
N ARG A 596 -2.92 -25.69 -11.12
CA ARG A 596 -3.12 -26.49 -9.90
C ARG A 596 -2.31 -25.90 -8.75
N VAL A 597 -2.96 -25.77 -7.59
CA VAL A 597 -2.32 -25.45 -6.31
C VAL A 597 -2.33 -26.73 -5.48
N VAL A 598 -1.16 -27.21 -5.06
CA VAL A 598 -1.01 -28.48 -4.34
C VAL A 598 -0.14 -28.30 -3.11
N ALA A 599 -0.61 -28.77 -1.96
CA ALA A 599 0.17 -28.79 -0.72
C ALA A 599 1.34 -29.79 -0.87
N GLU A 600 2.55 -29.41 -0.48
CA GLU A 600 3.71 -30.31 -0.56
C GLU A 600 3.69 -31.39 0.53
N LEU A 601 3.04 -31.10 1.66
CA LEU A 601 2.97 -32.02 2.79
C LEU A 601 1.81 -33.03 2.60
N PRO A 602 2.02 -34.33 2.90
CA PRO A 602 1.02 -35.40 2.76
C PRO A 602 -0.32 -35.18 3.49
N ARG A 603 -0.38 -34.20 4.38
CA ARG A 603 -1.58 -33.86 5.17
C ARG A 603 -1.95 -32.38 5.11
N GLY A 604 -1.20 -31.58 4.35
CA GLY A 604 -1.46 -30.16 4.20
C GLY A 604 -2.88 -29.91 3.69
N VAL A 605 -3.39 -28.72 3.98
CA VAL A 605 -4.70 -28.25 3.53
C VAL A 605 -4.52 -27.07 2.59
N ILE A 606 -5.52 -26.77 1.79
CA ILE A 606 -5.56 -25.58 0.93
C ILE A 606 -6.62 -24.65 1.50
N SER A 607 -6.25 -23.40 1.73
CA SER A 607 -7.18 -22.31 2.06
C SER A 607 -6.88 -21.10 1.17
N ILE A 608 -7.77 -20.83 0.22
CA ILE A 608 -7.59 -19.80 -0.81
C ILE A 608 -8.85 -18.93 -0.86
N ALA A 609 -8.67 -17.63 -0.89
CA ALA A 609 -9.76 -16.67 -1.12
C ALA A 609 -10.10 -16.58 -2.61
N GLU A 610 -9.11 -16.35 -3.46
CA GLU A 610 -9.29 -16.15 -4.91
C GLU A 610 -8.01 -16.55 -5.68
N VAL A 611 -8.18 -17.02 -6.91
CA VAL A 611 -7.11 -17.22 -7.89
C VAL A 611 -7.41 -16.43 -9.15
N GLU A 612 -6.50 -15.52 -9.48
CA GLU A 612 -6.59 -14.73 -10.70
C GLU A 612 -5.54 -15.19 -11.71
N VAL A 613 -5.90 -15.27 -12.98
CA VAL A 613 -4.99 -15.66 -14.06
C VAL A 613 -5.05 -14.63 -15.18
N PHE A 614 -3.89 -14.07 -15.55
CA PHE A 614 -3.76 -13.03 -16.56
C PHE A 614 -2.81 -13.45 -17.67
N THR A 615 -3.03 -12.91 -18.88
CA THR A 615 -2.12 -13.16 -20.01
C THR A 615 -0.86 -12.31 -19.94
N GLU A 616 -0.96 -11.17 -19.25
CA GLU A 616 0.10 -10.20 -19.04
C GLU A 616 0.98 -10.62 -17.86
N GLN A 617 2.27 -10.28 -17.93
CA GLN A 617 3.20 -10.50 -16.82
C GLN A 617 3.15 -9.30 -15.87
N SER A 618 2.90 -9.57 -14.59
CA SER A 618 3.17 -8.67 -13.48
C SER A 618 4.67 -8.65 -13.22
N HIS A 619 5.19 -7.50 -12.85
CA HIS A 619 6.61 -7.31 -12.60
C HIS A 619 6.80 -6.97 -11.13
N VAL A 620 6.95 -7.99 -10.29
CA VAL A 620 7.25 -7.82 -8.85
C VAL A 620 8.76 -7.92 -8.60
N LEU A 621 9.29 -7.10 -7.70
CA LEU A 621 10.74 -7.05 -7.45
C LEU A 621 11.31 -8.33 -6.81
N SER A 622 10.50 -9.07 -6.04
CA SER A 622 10.92 -10.37 -5.48
C SER A 622 11.30 -11.41 -6.54
N GLN A 623 10.81 -11.26 -7.77
CA GLN A 623 11.08 -12.16 -8.90
C GLN A 623 12.06 -11.56 -9.92
N TYR A 624 12.70 -10.42 -9.61
CA TYR A 624 13.68 -9.82 -10.49
C TYR A 624 14.92 -10.72 -10.65
N ALA A 625 15.32 -10.93 -11.91
CA ALA A 625 16.46 -11.75 -12.31
C ALA A 625 17.48 -11.00 -13.19
N GLY A 626 17.43 -9.66 -13.24
CA GLY A 626 18.21 -8.85 -14.19
C GLY A 626 19.60 -8.42 -13.73
N GLY A 627 20.02 -8.77 -12.50
CA GLY A 627 21.34 -8.43 -11.95
C GLY A 627 21.47 -6.99 -11.42
N THR A 628 22.69 -6.61 -11.01
CA THR A 628 23.02 -5.30 -10.44
C THR A 628 23.47 -4.27 -11.50
N PRO A 629 23.06 -2.99 -11.40
CA PRO A 629 22.02 -2.47 -10.51
C PRO A 629 20.63 -2.98 -10.90
N VAL A 630 19.73 -3.08 -9.92
CA VAL A 630 18.32 -3.41 -10.16
C VAL A 630 17.73 -2.35 -11.09
N ARG A 631 17.09 -2.80 -12.18
CA ARG A 631 16.53 -1.88 -13.19
C ARG A 631 15.38 -1.05 -12.63
N THR A 632 15.32 0.23 -12.99
CA THR A 632 14.22 1.16 -12.62
C THR A 632 12.88 0.79 -13.22
N ALA A 633 12.90 0.08 -14.35
CA ALA A 633 11.72 -0.40 -15.05
C ALA A 633 11.99 -1.77 -15.66
N TYR A 634 10.92 -2.55 -15.87
CA TYR A 634 11.02 -3.86 -16.49
C TYR A 634 11.27 -3.77 -18.01
N HIS A 635 12.03 -4.72 -18.56
CA HIS A 635 12.29 -4.85 -19.99
C HIS A 635 11.73 -6.17 -20.52
N PRO A 636 11.03 -6.21 -21.67
CA PRO A 636 10.80 -5.11 -22.63
C PRO A 636 9.65 -4.16 -22.24
N GLY A 637 9.74 -2.90 -22.67
CA GLY A 637 8.62 -1.95 -22.62
C GLY A 637 8.64 -0.90 -21.51
N SER A 638 9.69 -0.84 -20.67
CA SER A 638 9.85 0.18 -19.62
C SER A 638 8.61 0.32 -18.71
N LYS A 639 7.99 -0.82 -18.37
CA LYS A 639 6.82 -0.86 -17.49
C LYS A 639 7.23 -0.60 -16.03
N THR A 640 6.36 0.07 -15.29
CA THR A 640 6.49 0.30 -13.84
C THR A 640 6.46 -1.01 -13.07
N TRP A 641 7.10 -1.03 -11.90
CA TRP A 641 7.08 -2.19 -11.03
C TRP A 641 5.68 -2.35 -10.40
N SER A 642 5.22 -3.58 -10.26
CA SER A 642 4.06 -3.92 -9.44
C SER A 642 4.49 -4.00 -7.97
N PRO A 643 3.68 -3.50 -7.02
CA PRO A 643 3.90 -3.83 -5.63
C PRO A 643 3.68 -5.34 -5.40
N GLU A 644 4.29 -5.90 -4.36
CA GLU A 644 4.06 -7.29 -3.96
C GLU A 644 2.60 -7.52 -3.58
N GLU A 645 1.99 -6.54 -2.89
CA GLU A 645 0.57 -6.49 -2.57
C GLU A 645 -0.08 -5.31 -3.30
N PRO A 646 -1.11 -5.54 -4.15
CA PRO A 646 -1.78 -4.50 -4.90
C PRO A 646 -2.32 -3.38 -3.99
N PHE A 647 -2.00 -2.15 -4.32
CA PHE A 647 -2.50 -0.98 -3.61
C PHE A 647 -4.01 -0.87 -3.66
N ARG A 648 -4.66 -1.23 -4.77
CA ARG A 648 -6.12 -1.28 -4.91
C ARG A 648 -6.74 -2.27 -3.96
N TYR A 649 -6.10 -3.43 -3.73
CA TYR A 649 -6.60 -4.35 -2.73
C TYR A 649 -6.62 -3.67 -1.37
N THR A 650 -5.49 -3.10 -0.96
CA THR A 650 -5.34 -2.52 0.38
C THR A 650 -6.17 -1.25 0.57
N PHE A 651 -6.10 -0.31 -0.36
CA PHE A 651 -6.57 1.07 -0.21
C PHE A 651 -7.84 1.40 -0.99
N SER A 652 -8.37 0.52 -1.85
CA SER A 652 -9.68 0.79 -2.48
C SER A 652 -10.75 0.96 -1.41
N GLY A 653 -11.67 1.89 -1.66
CA GLY A 653 -12.70 2.26 -0.71
C GLY A 653 -12.21 3.10 0.48
N MET A 654 -10.91 3.41 0.58
CA MET A 654 -10.39 4.34 1.59
C MET A 654 -10.42 5.79 1.09
N PRO A 655 -10.48 6.78 1.99
CA PRO A 655 -10.27 8.19 1.65
C PRO A 655 -8.99 8.45 0.85
N SER A 656 -9.03 9.32 -0.17
CA SER A 656 -7.82 9.78 -0.85
C SER A 656 -6.98 10.75 -0.03
N GLU A 657 -7.57 11.34 1.01
CA GLU A 657 -6.93 12.34 1.88
C GLU A 657 -6.60 11.75 3.25
N GLY A 658 -5.66 12.37 3.96
CA GLY A 658 -5.17 11.93 5.26
C GLY A 658 -3.67 11.65 5.25
N SER A 659 -3.14 11.17 6.37
CA SER A 659 -1.72 10.88 6.49
C SER A 659 -1.34 9.60 5.73
N TRP A 660 -0.24 9.68 5.00
CA TRP A 660 0.39 8.56 4.30
C TRP A 660 1.82 8.41 4.81
N THR A 661 2.18 7.19 5.23
CA THR A 661 3.52 6.90 5.75
C THR A 661 4.20 5.85 4.89
N LEU A 662 5.42 6.15 4.44
CA LEU A 662 6.33 5.18 3.83
C LEU A 662 7.31 4.69 4.89
N ALA A 663 7.35 3.38 5.15
CA ALA A 663 8.35 2.75 5.98
C ALA A 663 9.35 1.98 5.10
N ILE A 664 10.63 2.27 5.28
CA ILE A 664 11.74 1.49 4.68
C ILE A 664 12.58 0.90 5.81
N GLU A 665 12.79 -0.40 5.77
CA GLU A 665 13.59 -1.15 6.75
C GLU A 665 14.78 -1.82 6.05
N ASP A 666 15.99 -1.64 6.61
CA ASP A 666 17.19 -2.39 6.22
C ASP A 666 17.38 -3.57 7.19
N MET A 667 17.21 -4.78 6.68
CA MET A 667 17.25 -6.03 7.44
C MET A 667 18.64 -6.65 7.52
N ALA A 668 19.69 -5.92 7.15
CA ALA A 668 21.07 -6.36 7.28
C ALA A 668 21.35 -6.90 8.70
N VAL A 669 21.55 -8.22 8.83
CA VAL A 669 21.97 -8.82 10.09
C VAL A 669 23.37 -8.27 10.43
N ASN A 670 23.48 -7.48 11.50
CA ASN A 670 24.76 -7.13 12.10
C ASN A 670 25.43 -8.42 12.63
N GLY A 671 26.16 -9.09 11.75
CA GLY A 671 26.85 -10.34 12.03
C GLY A 671 27.87 -10.18 13.15
N SER A 672 27.62 -10.93 14.22
CA SER A 672 28.53 -11.28 15.31
C SER A 672 29.96 -11.65 14.88
N ASN A 673 30.95 -11.27 15.70
CA ASN A 673 32.27 -11.91 15.84
C ASN A 673 33.18 -12.04 14.60
N LEU A 674 33.21 -11.03 13.73
CA LEU A 674 34.35 -10.80 12.85
C LEU A 674 35.08 -9.55 13.30
N SER A 675 36.39 -9.68 13.49
CA SER A 675 37.31 -8.60 13.86
C SER A 675 37.11 -7.39 12.95
N SER A 676 36.64 -6.30 13.57
CA SER A 676 36.39 -4.99 12.96
C SER A 676 35.22 -4.97 11.96
N PRO A 677 34.08 -4.31 12.25
CA PRO A 677 33.08 -4.05 11.24
C PRO A 677 33.75 -3.27 10.10
N LYS A 678 33.70 -3.80 8.87
CA LYS A 678 34.01 -2.97 7.70
C LYS A 678 32.98 -1.84 7.71
N LEU A 679 33.42 -0.64 8.08
CA LEU A 679 32.60 0.53 8.41
C LEU A 679 31.63 0.97 7.28
N ASN A 680 31.67 0.38 6.08
CA ASN A 680 31.15 0.97 4.86
C ASN A 680 30.42 0.00 3.88
N SER A 681 29.94 -1.20 4.27
CA SER A 681 29.36 -2.14 3.28
C SER A 681 27.83 -2.31 3.28
N THR A 682 27.08 -1.56 4.09
CA THR A 682 25.61 -1.72 4.20
C THR A 682 24.81 -0.42 4.16
N ALA A 683 25.44 0.76 4.08
CA ALA A 683 24.68 2.01 4.06
C ALA A 683 24.07 2.27 2.66
N GLY A 684 22.75 2.30 2.56
CA GLY A 684 22.03 2.89 1.43
C GLY A 684 21.46 4.28 1.75
N GLY A 685 20.76 4.86 0.79
CA GLY A 685 20.11 6.15 0.93
C GLY A 685 19.01 6.34 -0.11
N MET A 686 18.15 7.31 0.14
CA MET A 686 17.05 7.72 -0.72
C MET A 686 16.96 9.25 -0.67
N SER A 687 16.58 9.89 -1.77
CA SER A 687 16.41 11.35 -1.82
C SER A 687 15.06 11.75 -1.23
N ASP A 688 13.97 11.24 -1.78
CA ASP A 688 12.63 11.36 -1.23
C ASP A 688 11.70 10.27 -1.78
N TRP A 689 10.40 10.41 -1.52
CA TRP A 689 9.36 9.67 -2.21
C TRP A 689 8.21 10.59 -2.63
N VAL A 690 7.52 10.19 -3.70
CA VAL A 690 6.34 10.87 -4.24
C VAL A 690 5.19 9.87 -4.31
N LEU A 691 4.02 10.30 -3.87
CA LEU A 691 2.79 9.53 -3.91
C LEU A 691 1.83 10.16 -4.91
N TYR A 692 1.36 9.39 -5.88
CA TYR A 692 0.28 9.79 -6.77
C TYR A 692 -0.97 9.03 -6.38
N ILE A 693 -2.02 9.75 -6.00
CA ILE A 693 -3.31 9.17 -5.67
C ILE A 693 -4.27 9.55 -6.77
N THR A 694 -4.83 8.55 -7.44
CA THR A 694 -5.96 8.76 -8.35
C THR A 694 -7.22 8.34 -7.64
N ASN A 695 -8.19 9.23 -7.59
CA ASN A 695 -9.45 8.95 -6.94
C ASN A 695 -10.47 8.27 -7.88
N GLN A 696 -11.63 7.87 -7.34
CA GLN A 696 -12.72 7.26 -8.12
C GLN A 696 -13.32 8.19 -9.19
N ALA A 697 -13.17 9.50 -9.03
CA ALA A 697 -13.55 10.49 -10.06
C ALA A 697 -12.55 10.56 -11.24
N GLY A 698 -11.40 9.89 -11.12
CA GLY A 698 -10.34 9.87 -12.13
C GLY A 698 -9.37 11.04 -12.06
N GLU A 699 -9.42 11.85 -11.01
CA GLU A 699 -8.49 12.93 -10.75
C GLU A 699 -7.27 12.42 -9.98
N THR A 700 -6.07 12.80 -10.43
CA THR A 700 -4.79 12.40 -9.82
C THR A 700 -4.15 13.57 -9.10
N VAL A 701 -3.85 13.40 -7.82
CA VAL A 701 -3.11 14.35 -6.98
C VAL A 701 -1.73 13.78 -6.65
N SER A 702 -0.72 14.65 -6.64
CA SER A 702 0.66 14.28 -6.31
C SER A 702 1.02 14.84 -4.93
N TYR A 703 1.41 13.97 -4.02
CA TYR A 703 1.90 14.31 -2.69
C TYR A 703 3.40 14.04 -2.64
N TYR A 704 4.13 15.00 -2.10
CA TYR A 704 5.57 14.89 -1.89
C TYR A 704 5.82 14.64 -0.41
N MET A 705 6.92 13.94 -0.09
CA MET A 705 7.39 13.83 1.28
C MET A 705 7.49 15.22 1.93
N ASP A 706 7.23 15.30 3.24
CA ASP A 706 7.37 16.51 4.08
C ASP A 706 8.84 16.93 4.25
N PHE A 707 9.48 17.18 3.12
CA PHE A 707 10.89 17.48 2.95
C PHE A 707 11.03 18.97 2.66
N GLN A 708 11.91 19.61 3.40
CA GLN A 708 12.21 21.02 3.25
C GLN A 708 13.70 21.22 3.08
N ALA A 709 14.16 21.76 1.96
CA ALA A 709 15.53 22.23 1.84
C ALA A 709 15.62 23.72 2.23
N GLN A 710 16.67 24.09 2.97
CA GLN A 710 17.00 25.48 3.30
C GLN A 710 18.36 25.83 2.73
N LEU A 711 18.42 26.88 1.92
CA LEU A 711 19.66 27.37 1.33
C LEU A 711 20.49 28.12 2.39
N HIS A 712 21.77 27.76 2.51
CA HIS A 712 22.71 28.35 3.47
C HIS A 712 23.70 29.30 2.79
N ALA A 713 24.72 28.78 2.12
CA ALA A 713 25.67 29.57 1.34
C ALA A 713 25.22 29.64 -0.11
N LEU A 714 25.24 30.84 -0.70
CA LEU A 714 24.89 31.09 -2.10
C LEU A 714 26.12 30.94 -3.01
N PRO A 715 25.93 30.76 -4.33
CA PRO A 715 27.01 30.74 -5.29
C PRO A 715 27.78 32.06 -5.32
N ARG A 716 29.08 31.98 -5.58
CA ARG A 716 29.96 33.16 -5.66
C ARG A 716 29.79 33.89 -6.99
N HIS A 717 29.67 33.15 -8.07
CA HIS A 717 29.71 33.64 -9.45
C HIS A 717 28.41 33.40 -10.22
N GLY A 718 27.29 33.31 -9.50
CA GLY A 718 25.96 33.25 -10.09
C GLY A 718 24.86 33.56 -9.08
N THR A 719 23.65 33.64 -9.58
CA THR A 719 22.45 33.99 -8.81
C THR A 719 21.49 32.80 -8.79
N LEU A 720 20.93 32.52 -7.60
CA LEU A 720 19.88 31.51 -7.45
C LEU A 720 18.50 32.17 -7.52
N TYR A 721 17.57 31.48 -8.17
CA TYR A 721 16.15 31.80 -8.19
C TYR A 721 15.35 30.58 -7.72
N VAL A 722 14.28 30.79 -6.97
CA VAL A 722 13.44 29.72 -6.41
C VAL A 722 12.01 29.87 -6.94
N GLY A 723 11.44 28.78 -7.46
CA GLY A 723 10.03 28.73 -7.84
C GLY A 723 9.11 28.84 -6.63
N LEU A 724 7.90 29.37 -6.84
CA LEU A 724 6.94 29.66 -5.78
C LEU A 724 5.93 28.52 -5.59
N ASP A 725 5.46 28.32 -4.35
CA ASP A 725 4.34 27.41 -4.08
C ASP A 725 2.99 28.01 -4.51
N GLU A 726 1.93 27.22 -4.36
CA GLU A 726 0.57 27.61 -4.69
C GLU A 726 0.09 28.83 -3.87
N THR A 727 0.43 28.92 -2.58
CA THR A 727 0.00 30.04 -1.73
C THR A 727 0.70 31.36 -2.08
N GLU A 728 1.98 31.32 -2.43
CA GLU A 728 2.74 32.48 -2.88
C GLU A 728 2.38 32.88 -4.31
N ARG A 729 1.98 31.92 -5.17
CA ARG A 729 1.41 32.19 -6.50
C ARG A 729 0.08 32.92 -6.42
N ASP A 730 -0.80 32.52 -5.50
CA ASP A 730 -2.07 33.23 -5.24
C ASP A 730 -1.85 34.69 -4.80
N HIS A 731 -0.67 35.03 -4.27
CA HIS A 731 -0.29 36.40 -3.92
C HIS A 731 0.37 37.20 -5.06
N LEU A 732 0.73 36.54 -6.15
CA LEU A 732 1.28 37.14 -7.37
C LEU A 732 0.32 37.15 -8.55
N ASP A 733 -0.86 36.53 -8.39
CA ASP A 733 -1.97 36.51 -9.35
C ASP A 733 -3.28 36.60 -8.56
N ILE A 734 -3.47 37.74 -7.88
CA ILE A 734 -4.57 37.96 -6.92
C ILE A 734 -5.91 37.95 -7.65
N ASP A 735 -5.93 38.41 -8.90
CA ASP A 735 -7.13 38.46 -9.73
C ASP A 735 -7.33 37.20 -10.62
N ARG A 736 -6.40 36.22 -10.54
CA ARG A 736 -6.44 34.94 -11.26
C ARG A 736 -6.47 35.07 -12.78
N ASN A 737 -5.81 36.10 -13.32
CA ASN A 737 -5.70 36.33 -14.75
C ASN A 737 -4.47 35.61 -15.37
N GLY A 738 -3.58 35.05 -14.53
CA GLY A 738 -2.39 34.30 -14.95
C GLY A 738 -1.20 35.17 -15.34
N LEU A 739 -1.22 36.47 -15.04
CA LEU A 739 -0.18 37.45 -15.37
C LEU A 739 0.20 38.25 -14.12
N LEU A 740 1.51 38.40 -13.86
CA LEU A 740 2.01 39.25 -12.79
C LEU A 740 1.98 40.73 -13.22
N ASP A 741 1.21 41.56 -12.53
CA ASP A 741 1.21 43.01 -12.71
C ASP A 741 2.02 43.78 -11.64
N SER A 742 2.22 45.09 -11.87
CA SER A 742 3.00 45.94 -10.96
C SER A 742 2.39 46.14 -9.57
N ILE A 743 1.06 46.03 -9.45
CA ILE A 743 0.33 46.19 -8.19
C ILE A 743 0.48 44.92 -7.36
N GLU A 744 0.37 43.76 -8.01
CA GLU A 744 0.59 42.44 -7.41
C GLU A 744 2.05 42.27 -6.97
N ALA A 745 3.00 42.65 -7.83
CA ALA A 745 4.42 42.62 -7.51
C ALA A 745 4.79 43.55 -6.33
N ASP A 746 4.26 44.79 -6.28
CA ASP A 746 4.46 45.70 -5.14
C ASP A 746 3.86 45.13 -3.85
N THR A 747 2.66 44.52 -3.93
CA THR A 747 1.99 43.87 -2.79
C THR A 747 2.81 42.70 -2.27
N TYR A 748 3.32 41.85 -3.17
CA TYR A 748 4.19 40.73 -2.82
C TYR A 748 5.48 41.22 -2.16
N LEU A 749 6.19 42.18 -2.75
CA LEU A 749 7.42 42.73 -2.20
C LEU A 749 7.22 43.36 -0.82
N ARG A 750 6.11 44.05 -0.57
CA ARG A 750 5.80 44.59 0.77
C ARG A 750 5.65 43.51 1.83
N ARG A 751 5.12 42.35 1.47
CA ARG A 751 4.78 41.27 2.40
C ARG A 751 5.93 40.28 2.59
N TYR A 752 6.67 39.99 1.52
CA TYR A 752 7.64 38.89 1.49
C TYR A 752 9.09 39.36 1.33
N SER A 753 9.35 40.61 0.93
CA SER A 753 10.72 41.10 0.75
C SER A 753 11.49 41.11 2.07
N PRO A 754 12.68 40.49 2.12
CA PRO A 754 13.52 40.44 3.32
C PRO A 754 14.24 41.76 3.62
N ASN A 755 14.24 42.74 2.70
CA ASN A 755 14.96 44.02 2.84
C ASN A 755 14.11 45.14 3.45
N SER A 756 12.99 44.81 4.12
CA SER A 756 12.00 45.80 4.56
C SER A 756 11.61 46.77 3.42
N TYR A 757 11.14 46.21 2.30
CA TYR A 757 10.83 46.95 1.08
C TYR A 757 9.99 48.22 1.31
N SER A 758 9.06 48.17 2.26
CA SER A 758 8.22 49.30 2.68
C SER A 758 9.02 50.51 3.20
N ASP A 759 10.17 50.27 3.84
CA ASP A 759 11.03 51.27 4.49
C ASP A 759 12.04 51.91 3.52
N LEU A 760 12.16 51.37 2.30
CA LEU A 760 13.05 51.89 1.28
C LEU A 760 12.52 53.22 0.68
N SER A 761 13.45 54.08 0.27
CA SER A 761 13.11 55.32 -0.45
C SER A 761 12.39 55.02 -1.77
N ALA A 762 11.51 55.93 -2.22
CA ALA A 762 10.68 55.72 -3.41
C ALA A 762 11.48 55.31 -4.66
N ASN A 763 12.64 55.94 -4.90
CA ASN A 763 13.50 55.64 -6.05
C ASN A 763 14.12 54.24 -5.98
N ILE A 764 14.42 53.74 -4.78
CA ILE A 764 14.95 52.40 -4.59
C ILE A 764 13.82 51.38 -4.77
N ARG A 765 12.62 51.64 -4.21
CA ARG A 765 11.46 50.76 -4.39
C ARG A 765 11.07 50.57 -5.86
N ASP A 766 11.08 51.65 -6.64
CA ASP A 766 10.77 51.61 -8.08
C ASP A 766 11.79 50.76 -8.85
N ARG A 767 13.08 50.90 -8.52
CA ARG A 767 14.14 50.07 -9.11
C ARG A 767 13.97 48.60 -8.76
N GLU A 768 13.80 48.28 -7.47
CA GLU A 768 13.63 46.91 -6.98
C GLU A 768 12.36 46.24 -7.55
N LEU A 769 11.26 46.99 -7.67
CA LEU A 769 10.02 46.51 -8.31
C LEU A 769 10.25 46.16 -9.77
N LYS A 770 10.95 47.02 -10.50
CA LYS A 770 11.26 46.81 -11.93
C LYS A 770 12.20 45.62 -12.14
N GLU A 771 13.24 45.49 -11.32
CA GLU A 771 14.16 44.35 -11.36
C GLU A 771 13.45 43.04 -11.01
N PHE A 772 12.57 43.06 -10.00
CA PHE A 772 11.74 41.90 -9.64
C PHE A 772 10.85 41.46 -10.81
N MET A 773 10.09 42.38 -11.42
CA MET A 773 9.23 42.11 -12.56
C MET A 773 10.02 41.50 -13.74
N LEU A 774 11.16 42.09 -14.10
CA LEU A 774 12.00 41.61 -15.20
C LEU A 774 12.57 40.21 -14.92
N SER A 775 13.06 39.96 -13.71
CA SER A 775 13.60 38.64 -13.34
C SER A 775 12.50 37.57 -13.28
N TYR A 776 11.30 37.93 -12.84
CA TYR A 776 10.16 37.02 -12.82
C TYR A 776 9.66 36.70 -14.23
N GLU A 777 9.60 37.69 -15.12
CA GLU A 777 9.25 37.49 -16.53
C GLU A 777 10.27 36.58 -17.25
N GLU A 778 11.57 36.77 -16.99
CA GLU A 778 12.63 36.00 -17.64
C GLU A 778 12.76 34.58 -17.08
N TYR A 779 12.68 34.41 -15.75
CA TYR A 779 12.99 33.14 -15.09
C TYR A 779 11.79 32.45 -14.45
N GLY A 780 10.62 33.09 -14.32
CA GLY A 780 9.44 32.53 -13.65
C GLY A 780 9.71 32.12 -12.19
N ALA A 781 10.60 32.83 -11.49
CA ALA A 781 11.08 32.47 -10.16
C ALA A 781 11.60 33.71 -9.42
N VAL A 782 11.65 33.65 -8.08
CA VAL A 782 12.06 34.77 -7.23
C VAL A 782 13.53 34.63 -6.83
N GLN A 783 14.29 35.73 -6.93
CA GLN A 783 15.71 35.77 -6.60
C GLN A 783 15.96 35.48 -5.11
N VAL A 784 16.97 34.65 -4.83
CA VAL A 784 17.49 34.44 -3.47
C VAL A 784 18.45 35.57 -3.12
N LEU A 785 18.05 36.43 -2.18
CA LEU A 785 18.84 37.59 -1.80
C LEU A 785 20.02 37.23 -0.89
N ARG A 786 21.15 37.92 -1.12
CA ARG A 786 22.41 37.74 -0.40
C ARG A 786 22.45 38.62 0.85
N ASP A 787 22.96 38.10 1.96
CA ASP A 787 23.26 38.90 3.16
C ASP A 787 24.53 39.72 2.96
N SER A 788 24.37 41.03 2.80
CA SER A 788 25.48 41.96 2.60
C SER A 788 26.26 42.27 3.90
N SER A 789 25.72 41.96 5.08
CA SER A 789 26.36 42.24 6.37
C SER A 789 27.52 41.27 6.69
N GLU A 790 27.42 40.03 6.24
CA GLU A 790 28.49 39.02 6.33
C GLU A 790 29.74 39.41 5.52
N ARG A 791 29.58 40.20 4.44
CA ARG A 791 30.72 40.73 3.67
C ARG A 791 31.57 41.72 4.49
N GLN A 792 30.94 42.47 5.41
CA GLN A 792 31.66 43.42 6.27
C GLN A 792 32.44 42.73 7.38
N LEU A 793 31.99 41.56 7.86
CA LEU A 793 32.68 40.76 8.87
C LEU A 793 33.93 40.05 8.34
N ARG A 794 34.06 39.90 7.01
CA ARG A 794 35.10 39.08 6.35
C ARG A 794 36.17 39.91 5.60
N LEU A 795 36.10 41.23 5.66
CA LEU A 795 37.19 42.10 5.20
C LEU A 795 38.26 42.17 6.30
N PRO A 796 39.57 41.99 6.00
CA PRO A 796 40.63 42.28 6.96
C PRO A 796 40.61 43.78 7.27
N SER A 797 39.90 44.17 8.32
CA SER A 797 39.51 45.55 8.65
C SER A 797 40.68 46.47 9.05
N ARG A 798 41.92 46.15 8.69
CA ARG A 798 43.10 46.96 9.03
C ARG A 798 44.06 47.26 7.88
N VAL A 799 43.90 46.70 6.68
CA VAL A 799 44.93 46.87 5.62
C VAL A 799 44.42 47.51 4.33
N CYS A 800 43.21 47.19 3.84
CA CYS A 800 42.76 47.66 2.53
C CYS A 800 41.22 47.63 2.45
N ASN A 801 40.60 48.74 2.01
CA ASN A 801 39.16 48.85 1.80
C ASN A 801 38.77 48.37 0.37
N ALA A 802 37.46 48.35 0.07
CA ALA A 802 36.96 47.87 -1.23
C ALA A 802 37.52 48.63 -2.44
N GLU A 803 37.73 49.95 -2.32
CA GLU A 803 38.37 50.77 -3.36
C GLU A 803 39.83 50.39 -3.60
N CYS A 804 40.56 50.12 -2.52
CA CYS A 804 41.95 49.67 -2.55
C CYS A 804 42.08 48.28 -3.22
N LEU A 805 41.16 47.34 -2.97
CA LEU A 805 41.12 46.01 -3.61
C LEU A 805 40.80 46.09 -5.10
N ALA A 806 39.84 46.95 -5.49
CA ALA A 806 39.49 47.19 -6.88
C ALA A 806 40.66 47.80 -7.67
N ALA A 807 41.44 48.69 -7.05
CA ALA A 807 42.59 49.35 -7.68
C ALA A 807 43.75 48.39 -8.00
N ILE A 808 43.93 47.32 -7.20
CA ILE A 808 44.98 46.33 -7.38
C ILE A 808 44.53 45.08 -8.17
N LYS A 809 43.30 45.09 -8.72
CA LYS A 809 42.68 43.97 -9.47
C LYS A 809 42.74 42.63 -8.72
N LEU A 810 42.79 42.67 -7.40
CA LEU A 810 42.63 41.47 -6.59
C LEU A 810 41.15 41.23 -6.37
N ASP A 811 40.72 40.01 -6.67
CA ASP A 811 39.36 39.58 -6.41
C ASP A 811 39.07 39.78 -4.90
N PRO A 812 38.09 40.62 -4.51
CA PRO A 812 37.77 40.86 -3.11
C PRO A 812 37.38 39.59 -2.32
N TYR A 813 37.11 38.50 -3.01
CA TYR A 813 36.85 37.18 -2.43
C TYR A 813 38.17 36.40 -2.17
N PHE A 814 38.92 36.82 -1.15
CA PHE A 814 40.23 36.27 -0.79
C PHE A 814 40.15 35.01 0.11
N TYR A 815 39.34 34.01 -0.27
CA TYR A 815 39.20 32.75 0.50
C TYR A 815 39.26 31.50 -0.39
N VAL A 816 39.80 30.41 0.18
CA VAL A 816 40.23 29.14 -0.48
C VAL A 816 39.09 28.10 -0.59
N GLY A 817 37.82 28.53 -0.61
CA GLY A 817 36.64 27.67 -0.67
C GLY A 817 35.67 28.06 -1.79
N LEU A 818 34.72 27.18 -2.11
CA LEU A 818 33.71 27.38 -3.18
C LEU A 818 32.42 28.08 -2.70
N GLU A 819 32.29 28.41 -1.41
CA GLU A 819 31.06 28.97 -0.82
C GLU A 819 31.03 30.51 -0.88
N GLY A 820 29.92 31.09 -1.37
CA GLY A 820 29.69 32.54 -1.45
C GLY A 820 29.04 33.14 -0.19
N ASP A 821 28.27 34.22 -0.35
CA ASP A 821 27.58 34.91 0.75
C ASP A 821 26.47 34.05 1.38
N LYS A 822 26.09 34.31 2.63
CA LYS A 822 24.92 33.66 3.23
C LYS A 822 23.63 34.17 2.58
N ALA A 823 22.62 33.30 2.47
CA ALA A 823 21.27 33.73 2.10
C ALA A 823 20.69 34.65 3.19
N LEU A 824 20.17 35.81 2.81
CA LEU A 824 19.63 36.82 3.73
C LEU A 824 18.39 36.33 4.50
N LYS A 825 17.61 35.44 3.88
CA LYS A 825 16.48 34.73 4.48
C LYS A 825 16.59 33.28 4.05
N LEU A 826 16.47 32.35 5.01
CA LEU A 826 16.42 30.92 4.74
C LEU A 826 15.15 30.62 3.93
N LEU A 827 15.29 30.63 2.60
CA LEU A 827 14.20 30.28 1.69
C LEU A 827 14.00 28.78 1.74
N ARG A 828 12.75 28.40 2.02
CA ARG A 828 12.31 27.01 2.13
C ARG A 828 11.93 26.52 0.73
N VAL A 829 12.60 25.46 0.28
CA VAL A 829 12.26 24.74 -0.94
C VAL A 829 11.52 23.46 -0.50
N VAL A 830 10.24 23.36 -0.86
CA VAL A 830 9.32 22.28 -0.48
C VAL A 830 8.61 21.76 -1.73
N GLY A 831 8.15 20.51 -1.69
CA GLY A 831 7.34 19.93 -2.77
C GLY A 831 8.05 19.88 -4.13
N ASP A 832 7.41 20.47 -5.14
CA ASP A 832 7.88 20.49 -6.53
C ASP A 832 8.72 21.73 -6.90
N ARG A 833 9.02 22.61 -5.91
CA ARG A 833 9.76 23.85 -6.16
C ARG A 833 11.14 23.57 -6.74
N VAL A 834 11.48 24.31 -7.80
CA VAL A 834 12.78 24.22 -8.49
C VAL A 834 13.68 25.39 -8.12
N VAL A 835 14.96 25.10 -7.88
CA VAL A 835 16.01 26.11 -7.75
C VAL A 835 16.74 26.26 -9.08
N LYS A 836 16.78 27.46 -9.63
CA LYS A 836 17.47 27.80 -10.89
C LYS A 836 18.76 28.54 -10.58
N TYR A 837 19.87 28.12 -11.19
CA TYR A 837 21.15 28.82 -11.13
C TYR A 837 21.40 29.56 -12.44
N VAL A 838 21.70 30.85 -12.34
CA VAL A 838 22.08 31.70 -13.48
C VAL A 838 23.51 32.20 -13.25
N PRO A 839 24.49 31.80 -14.07
CA PRO A 839 25.86 32.25 -13.91
C PRO A 839 26.00 33.74 -14.25
N ASP A 840 26.93 34.42 -13.58
CA ASP A 840 27.28 35.80 -13.91
C ASP A 840 27.83 35.87 -15.34
N ALA A 841 27.52 36.98 -16.03
CA ALA A 841 27.90 37.16 -17.42
C ALA A 841 29.42 36.98 -17.63
N GLY A 842 29.78 36.00 -18.46
CA GLY A 842 31.18 35.68 -18.80
C GLY A 842 31.90 34.75 -17.82
N PHE A 843 31.27 34.32 -16.73
CA PHE A 843 31.88 33.37 -15.79
C PHE A 843 32.03 31.97 -16.41
N ARG A 844 33.19 31.36 -16.17
CA ARG A 844 33.54 29.99 -16.55
C ARG A 844 34.35 29.40 -15.42
N GLY A 845 33.97 28.23 -14.94
CA GLY A 845 34.65 27.60 -13.81
C GLY A 845 33.69 26.88 -12.88
N LEU A 846 34.21 26.57 -11.69
CA LEU A 846 33.47 25.91 -10.62
C LEU A 846 32.79 26.95 -9.73
N ASP A 847 31.54 26.70 -9.40
CA ASP A 847 30.76 27.46 -8.42
C ASP A 847 30.09 26.47 -7.46
N ALA A 848 29.69 26.90 -6.26
CA ALA A 848 29.00 26.01 -5.34
C ALA A 848 28.06 26.76 -4.40
N PHE A 849 27.04 26.05 -3.92
CA PHE A 849 26.16 26.52 -2.88
C PHE A 849 25.83 25.39 -1.89
N THR A 850 25.45 25.75 -0.68
CA THR A 850 25.15 24.77 0.38
C THR A 850 23.71 24.87 0.84
N PHE A 851 23.19 23.74 1.32
CA PHE A 851 21.83 23.64 1.83
C PHE A 851 21.77 22.66 2.99
N SER A 852 20.76 22.80 3.84
CA SER A 852 20.35 21.80 4.80
C SER A 852 18.99 21.25 4.38
N VAL A 853 18.67 20.09 4.90
CA VAL A 853 17.38 19.43 4.71
C VAL A 853 16.72 19.32 6.06
N ALA A 854 15.43 19.57 6.15
CA ALA A 854 14.61 19.24 7.29
C ALA A 854 13.50 18.28 6.88
N VAL A 855 13.28 17.25 7.70
CA VAL A 855 12.14 16.33 7.61
C VAL A 855 11.36 16.47 8.91
N THR A 856 10.06 16.71 8.83
CA THR A 856 9.17 16.93 10.01
C THR A 856 9.76 17.93 11.03
N GLY A 857 10.40 18.99 10.54
CA GLY A 857 11.01 20.04 11.36
C GLY A 857 12.40 19.72 11.92
N HIS A 858 12.94 18.52 11.70
CA HIS A 858 14.28 18.13 12.14
C HIS A 858 15.31 18.42 11.06
N GLU A 859 16.14 19.44 11.28
CA GLU A 859 17.19 19.82 10.34
C GLU A 859 18.39 18.86 10.39
N SER A 860 18.94 18.55 9.22
CA SER A 860 20.16 17.77 9.04
C SER A 860 21.33 18.46 9.72
N ARG A 861 22.12 17.68 10.46
CA ARG A 861 23.37 18.14 11.07
C ARG A 861 24.49 18.37 10.05
N VAL A 862 24.35 17.81 8.86
CA VAL A 862 25.34 17.91 7.77
C VAL A 862 24.74 18.75 6.65
N LEU A 863 25.49 19.77 6.23
CA LEU A 863 25.15 20.56 5.06
C LEU A 863 25.45 19.76 3.79
N GLY A 864 24.50 19.76 2.86
CA GLY A 864 24.73 19.33 1.49
C GLY A 864 25.43 20.44 0.70
N THR A 865 26.31 20.05 -0.23
CA THR A 865 26.98 20.98 -1.15
C THR A 865 26.65 20.61 -2.58
N ILE A 866 26.17 21.58 -3.36
CA ILE A 866 25.98 21.45 -4.81
C ILE A 866 27.15 22.15 -5.49
N GLN A 867 27.90 21.41 -6.30
CA GLN A 867 28.99 21.92 -7.13
C GLN A 867 28.53 22.01 -8.59
N LEU A 868 28.71 23.18 -9.18
CA LEU A 868 28.32 23.50 -10.55
C LEU A 868 29.57 23.79 -11.37
N THR A 869 29.64 23.28 -12.60
CA THR A 869 30.72 23.61 -13.54
C THR A 869 30.14 24.34 -14.75
N VAL A 870 30.49 25.61 -14.89
CA VAL A 870 30.06 26.46 -16.00
C VAL A 870 31.11 26.41 -17.10
N LYS A 871 30.70 26.05 -18.32
CA LYS A 871 31.56 25.95 -19.51
C LYS A 871 30.96 26.73 -20.67
N GLU A 872 31.79 27.14 -21.62
CA GLU A 872 31.29 27.62 -22.90
C GLU A 872 30.54 26.50 -23.60
N CYS A 873 29.38 26.82 -24.16
CA CYS A 873 28.66 25.82 -24.90
C CYS A 873 29.15 25.76 -26.35
N GLU A 874 29.70 24.60 -26.70
CA GLU A 874 30.25 24.32 -28.03
C GLU A 874 29.16 23.99 -29.06
N ASP A 875 27.89 23.85 -28.63
CA ASP A 875 26.76 23.42 -29.48
C ASP A 875 25.52 24.34 -29.34
N ALA A 876 24.74 24.46 -30.41
CA ALA A 876 23.63 25.41 -30.50
C ALA A 876 22.36 24.99 -29.72
N GLU A 877 22.18 23.69 -29.45
CA GLU A 877 21.03 23.13 -28.71
C GLU A 877 21.11 23.33 -27.18
N CYS A 878 22.24 23.81 -26.68
CA CYS A 878 22.54 23.90 -25.26
C CYS A 878 21.79 25.00 -24.48
N ARG A 879 20.97 25.81 -25.16
CA ARG A 879 20.37 27.02 -24.58
C ARG A 879 19.19 26.77 -23.63
N MET A 880 18.63 25.56 -23.55
CA MET A 880 17.64 25.20 -22.54
C MET A 880 17.73 23.71 -22.17
N SER A 881 18.74 23.33 -21.40
CA SER A 881 18.66 22.06 -20.66
C SER A 881 17.92 22.31 -19.34
N SER A 882 16.64 21.94 -19.30
CA SER A 882 15.96 21.68 -18.04
C SER A 882 16.67 20.50 -17.38
N PHE A 883 17.59 20.76 -16.46
CA PHE A 883 18.13 19.73 -15.60
C PHE A 883 17.08 19.41 -14.52
N LEU A 884 16.17 18.49 -14.83
CA LEU A 884 15.85 17.49 -13.79
C LEU A 884 17.17 16.80 -13.50
N LEU A 885 17.49 16.53 -12.23
CA LEU A 885 18.71 15.83 -11.81
C LEU A 885 18.74 14.41 -12.42
N HIS A 886 19.04 14.32 -13.72
CA HIS A 886 19.47 13.13 -14.40
C HIS A 886 20.99 13.17 -14.38
N ARG A 887 21.55 12.30 -13.55
CA ARG A 887 22.99 12.16 -13.43
C ARG A 887 23.51 11.51 -14.71
N SER A 888 24.06 12.35 -15.59
CA SER A 888 24.65 11.92 -16.86
C SER A 888 25.77 10.92 -16.63
N THR A 889 25.67 9.81 -17.36
CA THR A 889 26.69 8.80 -17.61
C THR A 889 28.00 9.41 -18.12
N ARG A 890 29.10 9.01 -17.51
CA ARG A 890 30.38 8.78 -18.21
C ARG A 890 30.93 7.44 -17.79
#